data_AF-A0A5H2YTJ1-F1
#
_entry.id   AF-A0A5H2YTJ1-F1
#
_cell.length_a   1.000
_cell.length_b   1.000
_cell.length_c   1.000
_cell.angle_alpha   90.00
_cell.angle_beta   90.00
_cell.angle_gamma   90.00
#
_symmetry.space_group_name_H-M   'P 1'
#
loop_
_entity.id
_entity.type
_entity.pdbx_description
1 polymer ?
#
loop_
_entity_poly.entity_id
_entity_poly.type
_entity_poly.pdbx_seq_one_letter_code
_entity_poly.pdbx_strand_id
1 'polypeptide(L)'
;MNAAHPTPDSSAQGDVNSRLLFFKNLQAVTNKIHATSNIDEIMLELSQDICNLFNADRLTIYTVSEDRSSIVSKVKTGLNSFKDLKLPITEQSVAGYVAMTQKMANIRDVYDDVELKAYSPKMNFLQEVDKRTGYRTKQMLVAPISDGEGALLGVVQIINNRDDVPFAAVAEEGVQGLAQTLAIAFTQRQKAVPGVRSKYDGLVSDAVISAAELDLAQRSARRKGLDLEEVLVKEFQVKPAAIGQALAKYFGDPYEPYRSERVKPIDLLRNLKRDYLESQQWVPVEETREGVVVVATDPERVRNSRVVNNIFPKSKVVYRVTTNREFLQVLDHFFGALADVASVGDLLSDLGDGDDEAGDVVGDDVSAAAENELVKLVNKIIIEAYQQGASDIHIEPRPGKEKTLIRFRKDGSLVPYIEIPASYRNALIARLKIMCDLDISEKRKPQDGKIKFKKYGPLDIELRVATIPTAGGMEDVVMRILAAGEPIPLDSLGLTPHNHETLKSIISKPYGLFFVCGPTGSGKTTTLHSILGHINTPDTKIWTAEDPVEITQKGLRQVQINKKAGLDFATVMRSFLRADPDVIMVGEMRDAETTGIGIEASLTGHLVFATLHTNSAPESVIRLLDMGMDPFNFADALLGILAQRLAKRLCKECKEAYQPSPEDMKRLLTEYCEELTNTDSWKKDPKGSYEAVYRDWNSRYAKDGQFTLYRPKGCLACNDTGYKGRVGLHELMAGTDGVKKLIQEHARVAELVACALNDGMRTLKMDGIDKVLQGITDMKQVHAVCIK
;
A
#
# COMPACT_ATOMS: atom_id res chain seq x y z
N MET A 1 52.80 67.55 24.00
CA MET A 1 51.58 68.38 23.90
C MET A 1 50.90 67.93 22.62
N ASN A 2 49.77 67.24 22.59
CA ASN A 2 48.60 67.28 23.47
C ASN A 2 48.02 65.89 23.71
N ALA A 3 47.56 65.70 24.94
CA ALA A 3 46.68 64.62 25.35
C ALA A 3 45.29 64.80 24.70
N ALA A 4 44.67 63.69 24.30
CA ALA A 4 43.23 63.62 24.13
C ALA A 4 42.71 62.55 25.09
N HIS A 5 42.11 63.01 26.18
CA HIS A 5 41.31 62.17 27.07
C HIS A 5 40.16 61.54 26.26
N PRO A 6 39.83 60.24 26.45
CA PRO A 6 38.57 59.72 25.97
C PRO A 6 37.44 60.36 26.78
N THR A 7 36.48 60.93 26.06
CA THR A 7 35.19 61.39 26.57
C THR A 7 34.39 60.22 27.19
N PRO A 8 33.60 60.45 28.25
CA PRO A 8 32.88 59.39 28.97
C PRO A 8 31.64 58.81 28.24
N ASP A 9 31.39 59.18 26.98
CA ASP A 9 30.13 58.84 26.27
C ASP A 9 30.21 57.62 25.34
N SER A 10 31.39 57.10 25.00
CA SER A 10 31.50 55.96 24.06
C SER A 10 31.28 54.58 24.69
N SER A 11 31.44 54.45 26.02
CA SER A 11 31.16 53.21 26.74
C SER A 11 29.66 52.98 26.98
N ALA A 12 28.86 54.05 27.04
CA ALA A 12 27.42 53.96 27.31
C ALA A 12 26.61 53.41 26.11
N GLN A 13 26.97 53.75 24.87
CA GLN A 13 26.26 53.27 23.67
C GLN A 13 26.53 51.79 23.34
N GLY A 14 27.73 51.29 23.64
CA GLY A 14 28.05 49.86 23.49
C GLY A 14 27.34 48.97 24.51
N ASP A 15 27.15 49.48 25.72
CA ASP A 15 26.46 48.79 26.83
C ASP A 15 24.94 48.73 26.61
N VAL A 16 24.34 49.76 26.02
CA VAL A 16 22.90 49.78 25.67
C VAL A 16 22.57 48.79 24.54
N ASN A 17 23.41 48.69 23.50
CA ASN A 17 23.20 47.77 22.39
C ASN A 17 23.39 46.30 22.79
N SER A 18 24.37 45.99 23.64
CA SER A 18 24.58 44.64 24.17
C SER A 18 23.44 44.21 25.11
N ARG A 19 22.95 45.14 25.94
CA ARG A 19 21.75 44.93 26.78
C ARG A 19 20.49 44.65 25.94
N LEU A 20 20.25 45.43 24.89
CA LEU A 20 19.13 45.21 23.96
C LEU A 20 19.20 43.84 23.27
N LEU A 21 20.40 43.44 22.83
CA LEU A 21 20.61 42.14 22.20
C LEU A 21 20.37 40.98 23.18
N PHE A 22 20.83 41.11 24.42
CA PHE A 22 20.61 40.13 25.48
C PHE A 22 19.11 39.90 25.75
N PHE A 23 18.31 40.97 25.92
CA PHE A 23 16.87 40.84 26.16
C PHE A 23 16.10 40.33 24.93
N LYS A 24 16.53 40.65 23.72
CA LYS A 24 15.97 40.07 22.48
C LYS A 24 16.20 38.55 22.43
N ASN A 25 17.39 38.08 22.79
CA ASN A 25 17.71 36.67 22.84
C ASN A 25 16.98 35.96 23.99
N LEU A 26 16.82 36.63 25.14
CA LEU A 26 16.00 36.14 26.25
C LEU A 26 14.54 35.93 25.81
N GLN A 27 13.97 36.86 25.05
CA GLN A 27 12.61 36.73 24.53
C GLN A 27 12.46 35.53 23.57
N ALA A 28 13.48 35.25 22.75
CA ALA A 28 13.49 34.07 21.89
C ALA A 28 13.49 32.76 22.70
N VAL A 29 14.29 32.70 23.78
CA VAL A 29 14.31 31.56 24.71
C VAL A 29 12.96 31.42 25.43
N THR A 30 12.39 32.51 25.92
CA THR A 30 11.06 32.55 26.58
C THR A 30 9.95 32.03 25.65
N ASN A 31 9.94 32.43 24.38
CA ASN A 31 8.94 31.94 23.42
C ASN A 31 9.05 30.43 23.19
N LYS A 32 10.27 29.87 23.14
CA LYS A 32 10.46 28.43 23.04
C LYS A 32 9.99 27.70 24.31
N ILE A 33 10.27 28.24 25.50
CA ILE A 33 9.77 27.69 26.78
C ILE A 33 8.24 27.58 26.78
N HIS A 34 7.54 28.57 26.21
CA HIS A 34 6.08 28.53 26.08
C HIS A 34 5.57 27.53 25.04
N ALA A 35 6.33 27.27 23.97
CA ALA A 35 5.94 26.39 22.87
C ALA A 35 6.07 24.89 23.19
N THR A 36 6.99 24.50 24.07
CA THR A 36 7.25 23.09 24.39
C THR A 36 6.20 22.52 25.33
N SER A 37 5.64 21.34 25.04
CA SER A 37 4.48 20.77 25.76
C SER A 37 4.84 20.02 27.05
N ASN A 38 6.08 19.53 27.20
CA ASN A 38 6.55 18.78 28.37
C ASN A 38 7.67 19.54 29.11
N ILE A 39 7.63 19.55 30.45
CA ILE A 39 8.69 20.16 31.28
C ILE A 39 10.03 19.47 31.00
N ASP A 40 10.08 18.14 30.89
CA ASP A 40 11.35 17.42 30.66
C ASP A 40 11.97 17.70 29.27
N GLU A 41 11.16 18.14 28.31
CA GLU A 41 11.58 18.49 26.95
C GLU A 41 12.15 19.92 26.88
N ILE A 42 11.53 20.87 27.59
CA ILE A 42 12.08 22.22 27.83
C ILE A 42 13.52 22.11 28.38
N MET A 43 13.68 21.14 29.26
CA MET A 43 14.81 20.93 30.13
C MET A 43 16.04 20.35 29.43
N LEU A 44 15.87 19.58 28.34
CA LEU A 44 16.96 19.02 27.55
C LEU A 44 17.35 19.93 26.38
N GLU A 45 16.37 20.45 25.63
CA GLU A 45 16.62 21.20 24.39
C GLU A 45 17.04 22.65 24.63
N LEU A 46 16.50 23.31 25.67
CA LEU A 46 16.75 24.74 25.92
C LEU A 46 17.91 25.01 26.89
N SER A 47 18.45 23.97 27.52
CA SER A 47 19.54 24.10 28.48
C SER A 47 20.79 24.74 27.85
N GLN A 48 21.13 24.33 26.61
CA GLN A 48 22.25 24.88 25.87
C GLN A 48 22.00 26.32 25.42
N ASP A 49 20.77 26.64 24.99
CA ASP A 49 20.36 28.00 24.60
C ASP A 49 20.45 28.97 25.79
N ILE A 50 20.02 28.55 26.98
CA ILE A 50 20.12 29.34 28.22
C ILE A 50 21.59 29.49 28.63
N CYS A 51 22.38 28.41 28.63
CA CYS A 51 23.82 28.50 28.90
C CYS A 51 24.52 29.48 27.94
N ASN A 52 24.17 29.47 26.65
CA ASN A 52 24.72 30.40 25.67
C ASN A 52 24.25 31.85 25.92
N LEU A 53 22.99 32.07 26.30
CA LEU A 53 22.45 33.39 26.62
C LEU A 53 23.20 34.05 27.79
N PHE A 54 23.46 33.30 28.86
CA PHE A 54 24.15 33.81 30.06
C PHE A 54 25.67 33.71 29.98
N ASN A 55 26.21 33.28 28.83
CA ASN A 55 27.62 32.93 28.66
C ASN A 55 28.15 32.01 29.77
N ALA A 56 27.37 31.00 30.14
CA ALA A 56 27.64 30.14 31.29
C ALA A 56 28.08 28.73 30.88
N ASP A 57 28.88 28.10 31.75
CA ASP A 57 29.30 26.71 31.57
C ASP A 57 28.15 25.74 31.81
N ARG A 58 27.39 25.95 32.90
CA ARG A 58 26.37 25.01 33.33
C ARG A 58 25.11 25.70 33.85
N LEU A 59 24.00 25.00 33.68
CA LEU A 59 22.68 25.34 34.18
C LEU A 59 22.13 24.15 34.97
N THR A 60 21.56 24.44 36.12
CA THR A 60 20.79 23.47 36.91
C THR A 60 19.46 24.11 37.28
N ILE A 61 18.36 23.44 36.95
CA ILE A 61 17.02 23.85 37.39
C ILE A 61 16.50 22.80 38.36
N TYR A 62 16.07 23.28 39.52
CA TYR A 62 15.48 22.47 40.58
C TYR A 62 13.98 22.74 40.69
N THR A 63 13.23 21.70 40.99
CA THR A 63 11.82 21.79 41.38
C THR A 63 11.67 21.50 42.86
N VAL A 64 10.77 22.18 43.55
CA VAL A 64 10.45 21.89 44.95
C VAL A 64 9.78 20.51 45.05
N SER A 65 10.18 19.69 46.02
CA SER A 65 9.55 18.39 46.29
C SER A 65 8.13 18.55 46.83
N GLU A 66 7.30 17.51 46.73
CA GLU A 66 5.91 17.53 47.20
C GLU A 66 5.79 17.88 48.70
N ASP A 67 6.73 17.41 49.51
CA ASP A 67 6.82 17.70 50.95
C ASP A 67 7.34 19.12 51.28
N ARG A 68 7.71 19.90 50.25
CA ARG A 68 8.32 21.25 50.33
C ARG A 68 9.55 21.34 51.25
N SER A 69 10.20 20.22 51.56
CA SER A 69 11.38 20.17 52.44
C SER A 69 12.70 20.23 51.66
N SER A 70 12.65 19.98 50.35
CA SER A 70 13.83 19.84 49.51
C SER A 70 13.60 20.35 48.09
N ILE A 71 14.68 20.63 47.40
CA ILE A 71 14.70 20.90 45.96
C ILE A 71 15.37 19.73 45.25
N VAL A 72 14.73 19.25 44.19
CA VAL A 72 15.19 18.12 43.39
C VAL A 72 15.61 18.62 42.01
N SER A 73 16.86 18.34 41.63
CA SER A 73 17.40 18.71 40.32
C SER A 73 16.68 17.93 39.22
N LYS A 74 16.13 18.65 38.26
CA LYS A 74 15.47 18.10 37.07
C LYS A 74 16.33 18.24 35.81
N VAL A 75 17.22 19.24 35.76
CA VAL A 75 18.19 19.47 34.68
C VAL A 75 19.58 19.63 35.22
N LYS A 76 20.55 19.00 34.53
CA LYS A 76 21.98 19.23 34.72
C LYS A 76 22.67 19.20 33.36
N THR A 77 23.37 20.27 33.00
CA THR A 77 24.30 20.21 31.86
C THR A 77 25.67 19.72 32.32
N GLY A 78 26.21 18.68 31.66
CA GLY A 78 27.63 18.26 31.83
C GLY A 78 27.95 17.09 32.79
N LEU A 79 26.98 16.27 33.23
CA LEU A 79 27.24 15.04 34.00
C LEU A 79 26.41 13.86 33.44
N ASN A 80 27.07 12.83 32.89
CA ASN A 80 26.43 11.63 32.32
C ASN A 80 25.86 10.63 33.38
N SER A 81 25.54 11.08 34.60
CA SER A 81 25.03 10.21 35.67
C SER A 81 23.57 10.52 36.02
N PHE A 82 22.67 9.55 35.82
CA PHE A 82 21.22 9.60 36.06
C PHE A 82 20.79 9.59 37.55
N LYS A 83 21.58 10.15 38.48
CA LYS A 83 21.11 10.32 39.89
C LYS A 83 20.57 11.73 40.10
N ASP A 84 19.28 11.82 40.42
CA ASP A 84 18.62 13.06 40.86
C ASP A 84 19.37 13.64 42.08
N LEU A 85 19.76 14.91 42.00
CA LEU A 85 20.39 15.60 43.13
C LEU A 85 19.28 16.22 43.99
N LYS A 86 19.08 15.69 45.21
CA LYS A 86 18.14 16.21 46.19
C LYS A 86 18.89 17.05 47.21
N LEU A 87 18.60 18.35 47.30
CA LEU A 87 19.17 19.27 48.28
C LEU A 87 18.10 19.71 49.27
N PRO A 88 18.34 19.70 50.59
CA PRO A 88 17.39 20.20 51.57
C PRO A 88 17.26 21.73 51.46
N ILE A 89 16.05 22.26 51.65
CA ILE A 89 15.79 23.72 51.69
C ILE A 89 16.30 24.25 53.04
N THR A 90 17.58 24.59 53.06
CA THR A 90 18.31 25.07 54.24
C THR A 90 19.37 26.09 53.82
N GLU A 91 19.85 26.89 54.76
CA GLU A 91 20.90 27.89 54.52
C GLU A 91 22.30 27.30 54.23
N GLN A 92 22.45 25.97 54.25
CA GLN A 92 23.77 25.31 54.13
C GLN A 92 24.33 25.31 52.71
N SER A 93 23.47 25.38 51.69
CA SER A 93 23.89 25.42 50.28
C SER A 93 23.33 26.66 49.59
N VAL A 94 23.99 27.16 48.54
CA VAL A 94 23.53 28.36 47.81
C VAL A 94 22.11 28.17 47.27
N ALA A 95 21.84 27.06 46.57
CA ALA A 95 20.51 26.79 46.02
C ALA A 95 19.45 26.57 47.12
N GLY A 96 19.82 25.92 48.23
CA GLY A 96 18.94 25.75 49.39
C GLY A 96 18.62 27.08 50.10
N TYR A 97 19.60 27.97 50.21
CA TYR A 97 19.44 29.31 50.78
C TYR A 97 18.52 30.18 49.92
N VAL A 98 18.69 30.17 48.60
CA VAL A 98 17.82 30.90 47.66
C VAL A 98 16.41 30.32 47.68
N ALA A 99 16.25 28.99 47.76
CA ALA A 99 14.94 28.37 47.97
C ALA A 99 14.28 28.84 49.28
N MET A 100 15.04 28.85 50.38
CA MET A 100 14.51 29.18 51.71
C MET A 100 14.15 30.66 51.85
N THR A 101 14.98 31.56 51.32
CA THR A 101 14.81 33.01 51.48
C THR A 101 14.05 33.67 50.34
N GLN A 102 13.91 32.98 49.21
CA GLN A 102 13.41 33.53 47.94
C GLN A 102 14.14 34.82 47.51
N LYS A 103 15.41 34.97 47.92
CA LYS A 103 16.29 36.05 47.50
C LYS A 103 17.36 35.52 46.57
N MET A 104 17.57 36.20 45.45
CA MET A 104 18.62 35.87 44.49
C MET A 104 20.02 36.04 45.11
N ALA A 105 20.96 35.20 44.71
CA ALA A 105 22.36 35.29 45.09
C ALA A 105 23.24 35.31 43.82
N ASN A 106 24.18 36.24 43.75
CA ASN A 106 25.18 36.34 42.69
C ASN A 106 26.56 36.32 43.33
N ILE A 107 27.12 35.12 43.46
CA ILE A 107 28.38 34.86 44.16
C ILE A 107 29.52 34.89 43.15
N ARG A 108 30.54 35.71 43.45
CA ARG A 108 31.71 35.93 42.59
C ARG A 108 32.72 34.79 42.69
N ASP A 109 32.96 34.27 43.89
CA ASP A 109 33.73 33.06 44.11
C ASP A 109 33.15 32.22 45.26
N VAL A 110 32.62 31.04 44.94
CA VAL A 110 32.06 30.13 45.96
C VAL A 110 33.12 29.50 46.87
N TYR A 111 34.41 29.73 46.64
CA TYR A 111 35.48 29.36 47.60
C TYR A 111 35.86 30.53 48.52
N ASP A 112 35.32 31.73 48.30
CA ASP A 112 35.47 32.84 49.24
C ASP A 112 34.47 32.68 50.40
N ASP A 113 34.97 32.14 51.50
CA ASP A 113 34.24 31.94 52.74
C ASP A 113 33.66 33.25 53.33
N VAL A 114 34.29 34.40 53.08
CA VAL A 114 33.80 35.70 53.57
C VAL A 114 32.58 36.12 52.76
N GLU A 115 32.64 35.94 51.43
CA GLU A 115 31.51 36.22 50.53
C GLU A 115 30.31 35.32 50.84
N LEU A 116 30.51 34.02 51.02
CA LEU A 116 29.42 33.09 51.38
C LEU A 116 28.79 33.44 52.73
N LYS A 117 29.61 33.76 53.74
CA LYS A 117 29.12 34.13 55.09
C LYS A 117 28.40 35.47 55.13
N ALA A 118 28.61 36.34 54.14
CA ALA A 118 27.83 37.57 53.98
C ALA A 118 26.36 37.31 53.60
N TYR A 119 26.07 36.18 52.93
CA TYR A 119 24.69 35.75 52.63
C TYR A 119 24.06 34.96 53.79
N SER A 120 24.75 33.97 54.35
CA SER A 120 24.35 33.33 55.60
C SER A 120 25.57 32.78 56.37
N PRO A 121 25.63 32.95 57.71
CA PRO A 121 26.71 32.39 58.54
C PRO A 121 26.87 30.86 58.45
N LYS A 122 25.84 30.15 57.96
CA LYS A 122 25.82 28.68 57.84
C LYS A 122 26.08 28.19 56.41
N MET A 123 26.21 29.10 55.45
CA MET A 123 26.41 28.77 54.04
C MET A 123 27.82 28.23 53.81
N ASN A 124 27.93 27.03 53.23
CA ASN A 124 29.21 26.42 52.88
C ASN A 124 29.13 25.77 51.50
N PHE A 125 30.15 25.97 50.68
CA PHE A 125 30.25 25.28 49.40
C PHE A 125 30.95 23.91 49.57
N LEU A 126 30.34 22.85 49.03
CA LEU A 126 30.88 21.49 49.13
C LEU A 126 32.00 21.26 48.09
N GLN A 127 33.20 21.72 48.42
CA GLN A 127 34.39 21.61 47.56
C GLN A 127 34.75 20.16 47.17
N GLU A 128 34.34 19.17 47.97
CA GLU A 128 34.55 17.75 47.68
C GLU A 128 33.82 17.28 46.41
N VAL A 129 32.73 17.96 46.02
CA VAL A 129 32.01 17.66 44.77
C VAL A 129 32.83 18.10 43.55
N ASP A 130 33.46 19.27 43.62
CA ASP A 130 34.38 19.76 42.58
C ASP A 130 35.60 18.84 42.44
N LYS A 131 36.23 18.48 43.56
CA LYS A 131 37.39 17.57 43.58
C LYS A 131 37.08 16.20 42.97
N ARG A 132 35.90 15.65 43.26
CA ARG A 132 35.47 14.33 42.73
C ARG A 132 35.09 14.38 41.26
N THR A 133 34.53 15.49 40.78
CA THR A 133 34.06 15.61 39.39
C THR A 133 35.13 16.18 38.45
N GLY A 134 36.23 16.71 38.98
CA GLY A 134 37.27 17.40 38.22
C GLY A 134 36.82 18.75 37.65
N TYR A 135 35.63 19.22 38.02
CA TYR A 135 35.04 20.48 37.57
C TYR A 135 35.18 21.53 38.67
N ARG A 136 35.67 22.73 38.33
CA ARG A 136 35.87 23.83 39.27
C ARG A 136 34.70 24.80 39.19
N THR A 137 33.90 24.88 40.24
CA THR A 137 32.80 25.85 40.41
C THR A 137 33.34 27.12 41.07
N LYS A 138 33.29 28.25 40.37
CA LYS A 138 33.80 29.55 40.83
C LYS A 138 32.66 30.55 41.00
N GLN A 139 31.95 30.90 39.93
CA GLN A 139 30.85 31.88 39.99
C GLN A 139 29.49 31.18 40.01
N MET A 140 28.55 31.70 40.80
CA MET A 140 27.19 31.15 40.88
C MET A 140 26.13 32.25 40.93
N LEU A 141 25.28 32.31 39.90
CA LEU A 141 24.08 33.14 39.85
C LEU A 141 22.85 32.26 40.06
N VAL A 142 22.11 32.51 41.14
CA VAL A 142 21.01 31.64 41.58
C VAL A 142 19.78 32.47 41.89
N ALA A 143 18.65 32.15 41.25
CA ALA A 143 17.39 32.86 41.42
C ALA A 143 16.22 31.92 41.75
N PRO A 144 15.25 32.36 42.57
CA PRO A 144 14.07 31.57 42.88
C PRO A 144 13.08 31.61 41.71
N ILE A 145 12.41 30.49 41.48
CA ILE A 145 11.27 30.38 40.56
C ILE A 145 10.03 30.37 41.46
N SER A 146 9.31 31.49 41.50
CA SER A 146 8.11 31.66 42.32
C SER A 146 6.92 32.01 41.44
N ASP A 147 5.72 31.56 41.81
CA ASP A 147 4.49 31.97 41.12
C ASP A 147 4.12 33.44 41.41
N GLY A 148 3.09 33.93 40.73
CA GLY A 148 2.59 35.31 40.91
C GLY A 148 1.98 35.59 42.29
N GLU A 149 1.77 34.56 43.12
CA GLU A 149 1.25 34.65 44.49
C GLU A 149 2.37 34.53 45.55
N GLY A 150 3.62 34.33 45.12
CA GLY A 150 4.81 34.26 45.98
C GLY A 150 5.20 32.86 46.44
N ALA A 151 4.52 31.79 45.98
CA ALA A 151 4.87 30.42 46.34
C ALA A 151 6.11 29.95 45.55
N LEU A 152 7.07 29.33 46.25
CA LEU A 152 8.27 28.76 45.62
C LEU A 152 7.90 27.50 44.81
N LEU A 153 8.20 27.53 43.52
CA LEU A 153 8.05 26.39 42.62
C LEU A 153 9.37 25.69 42.32
N GLY A 154 10.49 26.42 42.38
CA GLY A 154 11.81 25.89 42.06
C GLY A 154 12.94 26.90 42.23
N VAL A 155 14.14 26.53 41.78
CA VAL A 155 15.33 27.39 41.77
C VAL A 155 16.08 27.19 40.46
N VAL A 156 16.52 28.28 39.84
CA VAL A 156 17.46 28.24 38.70
C VAL A 156 18.86 28.61 39.18
N GLN A 157 19.84 27.80 38.83
CA GLN A 157 21.24 27.96 39.19
C GLN A 157 22.09 27.97 37.91
N ILE A 158 22.82 29.05 37.70
CA ILE A 158 23.74 29.27 36.58
C ILE A 158 25.16 29.30 37.15
N ILE A 159 26.07 28.53 36.54
CA ILE A 159 27.41 28.28 37.08
C ILE A 159 28.46 28.66 36.05
N ASN A 160 29.48 29.39 36.53
CA ASN A 160 30.67 29.87 35.84
C ASN A 160 30.37 30.65 34.56
N ASN A 161 30.80 31.90 34.50
CA ASN A 161 30.86 32.62 33.25
C ASN A 161 32.06 32.09 32.43
N ARG A 162 31.85 31.81 31.14
CA ARG A 162 32.88 31.28 30.23
C ARG A 162 34.06 32.23 30.06
N ASP A 163 33.86 33.53 30.30
CA ASP A 163 34.92 34.54 30.26
C ASP A 163 35.66 34.67 31.61
N ASP A 164 35.35 33.82 32.60
CA ASP A 164 35.92 33.80 33.96
C ASP A 164 35.73 35.12 34.75
N VAL A 165 34.65 35.86 34.45
CA VAL A 165 34.26 37.10 35.15
C VAL A 165 32.91 36.96 35.88
N PRO A 166 32.67 37.68 37.00
CA PRO A 166 31.36 37.65 37.67
C PRO A 166 30.19 37.98 36.74
N PHE A 167 29.01 37.42 37.02
CA PHE A 167 27.81 37.74 36.26
C PHE A 167 27.42 39.21 36.45
N ALA A 168 27.26 39.94 35.35
CA ALA A 168 26.91 41.36 35.35
C ALA A 168 25.44 41.59 35.76
N ALA A 169 25.09 42.83 36.11
CA ALA A 169 23.72 43.21 36.51
C ALA A 169 22.66 42.87 35.43
N VAL A 170 23.02 42.91 34.15
CA VAL A 170 22.11 42.50 33.06
C VAL A 170 21.75 41.02 33.14
N ALA A 171 22.67 40.16 33.59
CA ALA A 171 22.39 38.75 33.83
C ALA A 171 21.48 38.53 35.05
N GLU A 172 21.59 39.38 36.09
CA GLU A 172 20.66 39.36 37.23
C GLU A 172 19.23 39.67 36.80
N GLU A 173 19.03 40.69 35.97
CA GLU A 173 17.71 41.01 35.40
C GLU A 173 17.22 39.91 34.46
N GLY A 174 18.13 39.34 33.65
CA GLY A 174 17.84 38.24 32.74
C GLY A 174 17.35 36.98 33.44
N VAL A 175 18.01 36.57 34.53
CA VAL A 175 17.66 35.34 35.26
C VAL A 175 16.32 35.50 35.98
N GLN A 176 15.97 36.72 36.41
CA GLN A 176 14.64 37.01 36.95
C GLN A 176 13.54 36.87 35.89
N GLY A 177 13.75 37.41 34.68
CA GLY A 177 12.81 37.26 33.57
C GLY A 177 12.64 35.79 33.14
N LEU A 178 13.74 35.04 33.12
CA LEU A 178 13.73 33.59 32.88
C LEU A 178 12.95 32.85 33.98
N ALA A 179 13.19 33.16 35.25
CA ALA A 179 12.52 32.54 36.37
C ALA A 179 11.00 32.78 36.35
N GLN A 180 10.56 33.99 35.98
CA GLN A 180 9.12 34.29 35.81
C GLN A 180 8.48 33.48 34.68
N THR A 181 9.18 33.34 33.56
CA THR A 181 8.71 32.52 32.43
C THR A 181 8.57 31.06 32.84
N LEU A 182 9.58 30.53 33.53
CA LEU A 182 9.57 29.16 34.07
C LEU A 182 8.44 28.98 35.10
N ALA A 183 8.16 29.98 35.92
CA ALA A 183 7.07 29.93 36.88
C ALA A 183 5.70 29.84 36.20
N ILE A 184 5.46 30.59 35.12
CA ILE A 184 4.22 30.50 34.34
C ILE A 184 4.08 29.10 33.72
N ALA A 185 5.16 28.56 33.15
CA ALA A 185 5.18 27.23 32.57
C ALA A 185 4.90 26.12 33.63
N PHE A 186 5.45 26.26 34.84
CA PHE A 186 5.21 25.35 35.95
C PHE A 186 3.77 25.45 36.48
N THR A 187 3.23 26.67 36.60
CA THR A 187 1.89 26.93 37.18
C THR A 187 0.74 26.54 36.25
N GLN A 188 0.83 26.84 34.95
CA GLN A 188 -0.19 26.46 33.97
C GLN A 188 -0.35 24.93 33.85
N ARG A 189 0.70 24.18 34.23
CA ARG A 189 0.74 22.71 34.09
C ARG A 189 0.53 21.98 35.41
N GLN A 190 0.70 22.65 36.56
CA GLN A 190 0.22 22.17 37.88
C GLN A 190 -1.29 22.33 38.08
N LYS A 191 -1.96 23.24 37.33
CA LYS A 191 -3.43 23.34 37.30
C LYS A 191 -4.12 22.23 36.49
N ALA A 192 -3.35 21.29 35.92
CA ALA A 192 -3.90 20.03 35.44
C ALA A 192 -4.28 19.15 36.64
N VAL A 193 -5.58 18.89 36.75
CA VAL A 193 -6.29 18.04 37.72
C VAL A 193 -5.49 16.79 38.13
N PRO A 194 -5.49 16.39 39.42
CA PRO A 194 -4.85 15.15 39.87
C PRO A 194 -5.50 13.92 39.21
N GLY A 195 -4.67 13.12 38.55
CA GLY A 195 -4.98 11.74 38.16
C GLY A 195 -5.78 11.58 36.86
N VAL A 196 -5.13 11.78 35.71
CA VAL A 196 -5.45 10.91 34.57
C VAL A 196 -4.82 9.56 34.88
N ARG A 197 -5.63 8.65 35.43
CA ARG A 197 -5.22 7.25 35.59
C ARG A 197 -4.79 6.74 34.21
N SER A 198 -3.54 6.36 34.05
CA SER A 198 -3.09 5.66 32.85
C SER A 198 -3.74 4.27 32.84
N LYS A 199 -4.04 3.74 31.66
CA LYS A 199 -4.56 2.38 31.49
C LYS A 199 -3.62 1.28 32.05
N TYR A 200 -2.36 1.63 32.34
CA TYR A 200 -1.35 0.76 32.92
C TYR A 200 -1.13 0.94 34.43
N ASP A 201 -1.82 1.88 35.10
CA ASP A 201 -1.67 2.09 36.56
C ASP A 201 -2.11 0.87 37.37
N GLY A 202 -2.97 0.02 36.79
CA GLY A 202 -3.31 -1.30 37.34
C GLY A 202 -2.09 -2.17 37.62
N LEU A 203 -1.00 -2.01 36.85
CA LEU A 203 0.24 -2.76 37.07
C LEU A 203 0.97 -2.32 38.35
N VAL A 204 0.82 -1.06 38.74
CA VAL A 204 1.41 -0.52 39.97
C VAL A 204 0.57 -0.90 41.18
N SER A 205 -0.76 -0.78 41.07
CA SER A 205 -1.67 -1.14 42.16
C SER A 205 -1.64 -2.65 42.46
N ASP A 206 -1.38 -3.48 41.46
CA ASP A 206 -1.21 -4.93 41.61
C ASP A 206 0.24 -5.36 41.94
N ALA A 207 1.13 -4.39 42.21
CA ALA A 207 2.54 -4.61 42.55
C ALA A 207 3.32 -5.45 41.51
N VAL A 208 2.91 -5.38 40.24
CA VAL A 208 3.62 -6.03 39.12
C VAL A 208 4.87 -5.24 38.75
N ILE A 209 4.80 -3.92 38.82
CA ILE A 209 5.92 -2.97 38.67
C ILE A 209 5.76 -1.84 39.68
N SER A 210 6.86 -1.18 40.04
CA SER A 210 6.83 0.03 40.85
C SER A 210 6.41 1.27 40.03
N ALA A 211 5.94 2.32 40.69
CA ALA A 211 5.63 3.59 40.04
C ALA A 211 6.86 4.19 39.33
N ALA A 212 8.07 3.97 39.88
CA ALA A 212 9.32 4.41 39.27
C ALA A 212 9.67 3.62 38.00
N GLU A 213 9.38 2.32 37.96
CA GLU A 213 9.58 1.48 36.77
C GLU A 213 8.58 1.82 35.66
N LEU A 214 7.31 2.10 36.02
CA LEU A 214 6.32 2.56 35.04
C LEU A 214 6.72 3.90 34.42
N ASP A 215 7.23 4.84 35.22
CA ASP A 215 7.75 6.12 34.71
C ASP A 215 8.98 5.92 33.81
N LEU A 216 9.90 5.02 34.19
CA LEU A 216 11.05 4.68 33.36
C LEU A 216 10.64 4.03 32.02
N ALA A 217 9.64 3.14 32.03
CA ALA A 217 9.08 2.53 30.83
C ALA A 217 8.46 3.58 29.91
N GLN A 218 7.71 4.53 30.46
CA GLN A 218 7.14 5.66 29.70
C GLN A 218 8.22 6.52 29.04
N ARG A 219 9.31 6.81 29.74
CA ARG A 219 10.45 7.55 29.18
C ARG A 219 11.18 6.77 28.09
N SER A 220 11.40 5.47 28.30
CA SER A 220 12.06 4.61 27.31
C SER A 220 11.24 4.49 26.03
N ALA A 221 9.91 4.32 26.15
CA ALA A 221 8.97 4.30 25.04
C ALA A 221 9.03 5.60 24.22
N ARG A 222 8.99 6.77 24.89
CA ARG A 222 9.10 8.08 24.22
C ARG A 222 10.44 8.27 23.52
N ARG A 223 11.56 7.91 24.16
CA ARG A 223 12.91 8.06 23.59
C ARG A 223 13.11 7.18 22.35
N LYS A 224 12.54 5.97 22.33
CA LYS A 224 12.69 5.01 21.23
C LYS A 224 11.58 5.13 20.17
N GLY A 225 10.54 5.91 20.41
CA GLY A 225 9.37 5.98 19.54
C GLY A 225 8.57 4.68 19.48
N LEU A 226 8.62 3.86 20.54
CA LEU A 226 7.94 2.56 20.62
C LEU A 226 6.67 2.64 21.48
N ASP A 227 5.74 1.69 21.30
CA ASP A 227 4.56 1.59 22.17
C ASP A 227 4.96 1.19 23.60
N LEU A 228 4.28 1.78 24.60
CA LEU A 228 4.57 1.51 26.01
C LEU A 228 4.36 0.04 26.38
N GLU A 229 3.37 -0.64 25.78
CA GLU A 229 3.17 -2.07 26.00
C GLU A 229 4.39 -2.89 25.58
N GLU A 230 5.01 -2.53 24.45
CA GLU A 230 6.19 -3.21 23.93
C GLU A 230 7.39 -3.06 24.86
N VAL A 231 7.60 -1.85 25.40
CA VAL A 231 8.65 -1.58 26.38
C VAL A 231 8.39 -2.33 27.70
N LEU A 232 7.16 -2.34 28.20
CA LEU A 232 6.79 -3.07 29.42
C LEU A 232 7.07 -4.57 29.27
N VAL A 233 6.81 -5.15 28.10
CA VAL A 233 7.07 -6.57 27.83
C VAL A 233 8.55 -6.85 27.59
N LYS A 234 9.25 -6.06 26.78
CA LYS A 234 10.64 -6.34 26.36
C LYS A 234 11.67 -5.93 27.41
N GLU A 235 11.53 -4.75 28.02
CA GLU A 235 12.54 -4.20 28.95
C GLU A 235 12.22 -4.53 30.41
N PHE A 236 10.94 -4.48 30.79
CA PHE A 236 10.49 -4.70 32.17
C PHE A 236 9.91 -6.10 32.40
N GLN A 237 9.91 -6.96 31.37
CA GLN A 237 9.48 -8.36 31.43
C GLN A 237 8.06 -8.57 31.99
N VAL A 238 7.18 -7.57 31.85
CA VAL A 238 5.79 -7.67 32.29
C VAL A 238 5.07 -8.67 31.41
N LYS A 239 4.40 -9.66 32.04
CA LYS A 239 3.64 -10.67 31.30
C LYS A 239 2.40 -10.05 30.64
N PRO A 240 2.06 -10.39 29.38
CA PRO A 240 0.85 -9.89 28.70
C PRO A 240 -0.43 -10.07 29.52
N ALA A 241 -0.56 -11.19 30.25
CA ALA A 241 -1.71 -11.43 31.12
C ALA A 241 -1.87 -10.38 32.24
N ALA A 242 -0.77 -9.87 32.80
CA ALA A 242 -0.82 -8.81 33.80
C ALA A 242 -1.25 -7.48 33.20
N ILE A 243 -0.77 -7.19 31.97
CA ILE A 243 -1.19 -6.01 31.20
C ILE A 243 -2.69 -6.10 30.88
N GLY A 244 -3.16 -7.24 30.38
CA GLY A 244 -4.56 -7.49 30.10
C GLY A 244 -5.47 -7.30 31.32
N GLN A 245 -5.04 -7.76 32.50
CA GLN A 245 -5.77 -7.54 33.75
C GLN A 245 -5.83 -6.07 34.17
N ALA A 246 -4.73 -5.33 34.01
CA ALA A 246 -4.71 -3.88 34.26
C ALA A 246 -5.68 -3.13 33.31
N LEU A 247 -5.69 -3.50 32.02
CA LEU A 247 -6.61 -2.95 31.04
C LEU A 247 -8.07 -3.28 31.38
N ALA A 248 -8.35 -4.50 31.86
CA ALA A 248 -9.71 -4.90 32.24
C ALA A 248 -10.25 -4.09 33.43
N LYS A 249 -9.39 -3.78 34.42
CA LYS A 249 -9.76 -2.88 35.53
C LYS A 249 -9.99 -1.44 35.06
N TYR A 250 -9.25 -0.99 34.06
CA TYR A 250 -9.36 0.37 33.54
C TYR A 250 -10.64 0.57 32.72
N PHE A 251 -10.91 -0.29 31.74
CA PHE A 251 -12.08 -0.17 30.85
C PHE A 251 -13.37 -0.75 31.44
N GLY A 252 -13.27 -1.60 32.46
CA GLY A 252 -14.42 -2.30 33.05
C GLY A 252 -14.95 -3.46 32.21
N ASP A 253 -14.27 -3.80 31.11
CA ASP A 253 -14.57 -4.97 30.27
C ASP A 253 -13.62 -6.13 30.60
N PRO A 254 -14.07 -7.39 30.62
CA PRO A 254 -13.21 -8.51 30.99
C PRO A 254 -12.06 -8.74 30.01
N TYR A 255 -10.91 -9.15 30.53
CA TYR A 255 -9.74 -9.54 29.73
C TYR A 255 -9.97 -10.86 29.01
N GLU A 256 -9.67 -10.90 27.71
CA GLU A 256 -9.69 -12.10 26.87
C GLU A 256 -8.29 -12.37 26.31
N PRO A 257 -7.59 -13.43 26.77
CA PRO A 257 -6.26 -13.76 26.28
C PRO A 257 -6.28 -14.40 24.89
N TYR A 258 -5.14 -14.38 24.21
CA TYR A 258 -4.96 -15.15 22.98
C TYR A 258 -5.04 -16.66 23.25
N ARG A 259 -5.77 -17.40 22.40
CA ARG A 259 -5.91 -18.86 22.47
C ARG A 259 -5.65 -19.45 21.08
N SER A 260 -4.59 -20.25 20.94
CA SER A 260 -4.22 -20.90 19.67
C SER A 260 -5.24 -21.93 19.18
N GLU A 261 -5.99 -22.53 20.11
CA GLU A 261 -7.05 -23.51 19.81
C GLU A 261 -8.34 -22.87 19.29
N ARG A 262 -8.44 -21.53 19.28
CA ARG A 262 -9.65 -20.83 18.88
C ARG A 262 -9.95 -21.10 17.40
N VAL A 263 -11.14 -21.62 17.12
CA VAL A 263 -11.60 -21.84 15.75
C VAL A 263 -11.95 -20.49 15.12
N LYS A 264 -11.49 -20.24 13.90
CA LYS A 264 -11.81 -19.03 13.13
C LYS A 264 -13.34 -18.95 12.88
N PRO A 265 -14.04 -17.90 13.33
CA PRO A 265 -15.47 -17.76 13.10
C PRO A 265 -15.74 -17.23 11.68
N ILE A 266 -15.82 -18.14 10.71
CA ILE A 266 -15.95 -17.81 9.27
C ILE A 266 -17.17 -16.92 9.01
N ASP A 267 -18.30 -17.20 9.66
CA ASP A 267 -19.55 -16.44 9.45
C ASP A 267 -19.47 -15.00 9.95
N LEU A 268 -18.82 -14.76 11.10
CA LEU A 268 -18.63 -13.41 11.65
C LEU A 268 -17.63 -12.58 10.84
N LEU A 269 -16.68 -13.24 10.16
CA LEU A 269 -15.61 -12.60 9.40
C LEU A 269 -15.88 -12.45 7.90
N ARG A 270 -17.01 -12.96 7.39
CA ARG A 270 -17.32 -13.07 5.94
C ARG A 270 -17.17 -11.76 5.15
N ASN A 271 -17.37 -10.61 5.80
CA ASN A 271 -17.27 -9.27 5.19
C ASN A 271 -16.23 -8.36 5.86
N LEU A 272 -15.35 -8.92 6.70
CA LEU A 272 -14.35 -8.15 7.46
C LEU A 272 -12.94 -8.47 6.95
N LYS A 273 -12.22 -7.43 6.52
CA LYS A 273 -10.83 -7.53 6.08
C LYS A 273 -9.87 -7.29 7.24
N ARG A 274 -8.70 -7.94 7.22
CA ARG A 274 -7.64 -7.78 8.23
C ARG A 274 -7.28 -6.30 8.46
N ASP A 275 -6.91 -5.57 7.40
CA ASP A 275 -6.47 -4.17 7.50
C ASP A 275 -7.51 -3.25 8.13
N TYR A 276 -8.80 -3.54 7.88
CA TYR A 276 -9.89 -2.81 8.49
C TYR A 276 -9.98 -3.08 9.99
N LEU A 277 -9.92 -4.35 10.41
CA LEU A 277 -9.96 -4.73 11.82
C LEU A 277 -8.73 -4.21 12.58
N GLU A 278 -7.56 -4.23 11.95
CA GLU A 278 -6.31 -3.71 12.51
C GLU A 278 -6.36 -2.18 12.70
N SER A 279 -6.78 -1.44 11.67
CA SER A 279 -6.93 0.02 11.77
C SER A 279 -8.02 0.47 12.75
N GLN A 280 -9.09 -0.31 12.90
CA GLN A 280 -10.17 -0.03 13.86
C GLN A 280 -9.93 -0.65 15.25
N GLN A 281 -8.89 -1.48 15.40
CA GLN A 281 -8.47 -2.14 16.65
C GLN A 281 -9.54 -3.00 17.36
N TRP A 282 -10.34 -3.75 16.59
CA TRP A 282 -11.31 -4.72 17.13
C TRP A 282 -11.49 -5.93 16.20
N VAL A 283 -11.89 -7.09 16.75
CA VAL A 283 -12.19 -8.30 15.97
C VAL A 283 -13.26 -9.16 16.65
N PRO A 284 -14.27 -9.68 15.92
CA PRO A 284 -15.23 -10.62 16.48
C PRO A 284 -14.60 -12.01 16.57
N VAL A 285 -14.68 -12.64 17.73
CA VAL A 285 -13.94 -13.87 18.04
C VAL A 285 -14.81 -15.11 18.19
N GLU A 286 -16.07 -14.95 18.59
CA GLU A 286 -17.05 -16.04 18.70
C GLU A 286 -18.47 -15.48 18.86
N GLU A 287 -19.47 -16.32 18.59
CA GLU A 287 -20.87 -16.04 18.90
C GLU A 287 -21.33 -16.99 20.01
N THR A 288 -21.80 -16.42 21.11
CA THR A 288 -22.26 -17.14 22.30
C THR A 288 -23.74 -16.90 22.53
N ARG A 289 -24.35 -17.61 23.51
CA ARG A 289 -25.74 -17.35 23.93
C ARG A 289 -25.95 -15.92 24.47
N GLU A 290 -24.88 -15.25 24.90
CA GLU A 290 -24.91 -13.89 25.41
C GLU A 290 -24.78 -12.82 24.30
N GLY A 291 -24.37 -13.23 23.10
CA GLY A 291 -24.13 -12.35 21.96
C GLY A 291 -22.82 -12.62 21.22
N VAL A 292 -22.49 -11.73 20.28
CA VAL A 292 -21.21 -11.73 19.54
C VAL A 292 -20.13 -11.15 20.44
N VAL A 293 -19.11 -11.96 20.74
CA VAL A 293 -17.96 -11.55 21.55
C VAL A 293 -16.95 -10.85 20.66
N VAL A 294 -16.59 -9.63 21.04
CA VAL A 294 -15.66 -8.77 20.31
C VAL A 294 -14.49 -8.43 21.22
N VAL A 295 -13.28 -8.78 20.79
CA VAL A 295 -12.05 -8.33 21.47
C VAL A 295 -11.58 -7.02 20.86
N ALA A 296 -11.17 -6.09 21.71
CA ALA A 296 -10.66 -4.79 21.30
C ALA A 296 -9.50 -4.36 22.20
N THR A 297 -8.57 -3.56 21.67
CA THR A 297 -7.49 -2.97 22.47
C THR A 297 -7.98 -1.75 23.26
N ASP A 298 -9.04 -1.10 22.77
CA ASP A 298 -9.79 -0.03 23.44
C ASP A 298 -11.31 -0.23 23.20
N PRO A 299 -11.99 -0.97 24.10
CA PRO A 299 -13.42 -1.23 23.99
C PRO A 299 -14.29 0.04 24.02
N GLU A 300 -13.88 1.08 24.74
CA GLU A 300 -14.66 2.32 24.90
C GLU A 300 -14.69 3.11 23.58
N ARG A 301 -13.53 3.26 22.93
CA ARG A 301 -13.42 3.87 21.60
C ARG A 301 -14.28 3.13 20.57
N VAL A 302 -14.21 1.80 20.57
CA VAL A 302 -14.96 0.96 19.62
C VAL A 302 -16.47 1.10 19.87
N ARG A 303 -16.91 1.13 21.13
CA ARG A 303 -18.30 1.36 21.52
C ARG A 303 -18.81 2.72 21.06
N ASN A 304 -18.01 3.78 21.26
CA ASN A 304 -18.35 5.16 20.87
C ASN A 304 -18.44 5.34 19.35
N SER A 305 -17.63 4.61 18.59
CA SER A 305 -17.66 4.64 17.11
C SER A 305 -18.95 4.06 16.51
N ARG A 306 -19.68 3.22 17.28
CA ARG A 306 -20.85 2.43 16.83
C ARG A 306 -20.60 1.50 15.63
N VAL A 307 -19.35 1.36 15.20
CA VAL A 307 -18.95 0.59 14.01
C VAL A 307 -19.39 -0.87 14.10
N VAL A 308 -19.15 -1.50 15.25
CA VAL A 308 -19.49 -2.92 15.47
C VAL A 308 -21.00 -3.15 15.44
N ASN A 309 -21.78 -2.25 16.04
CA ASN A 309 -23.25 -2.33 16.04
C ASN A 309 -23.85 -2.15 14.64
N ASN A 310 -23.21 -1.34 13.78
CA ASN A 310 -23.63 -1.19 12.39
C ASN A 310 -23.39 -2.48 11.57
N ILE A 311 -22.34 -3.24 11.90
CA ILE A 311 -21.99 -4.50 11.23
C ILE A 311 -22.85 -5.65 11.75
N PHE A 312 -23.16 -5.66 13.05
CA PHE A 312 -23.98 -6.68 13.72
C PHE A 312 -25.28 -6.09 14.31
N PRO A 313 -26.19 -5.50 13.52
CA PRO A 313 -27.33 -4.74 14.02
C PRO A 313 -28.40 -5.59 14.73
N LYS A 314 -28.39 -6.91 14.52
CA LYS A 314 -29.37 -7.85 15.09
C LYS A 314 -28.82 -8.67 16.27
N SER A 315 -27.55 -8.51 16.60
CA SER A 315 -26.88 -9.31 17.63
C SER A 315 -26.49 -8.41 18.81
N LYS A 316 -26.63 -8.94 20.03
CA LYS A 316 -26.08 -8.29 21.22
C LYS A 316 -24.55 -8.38 21.15
N VAL A 317 -23.84 -7.27 21.34
CA VAL A 317 -22.36 -7.23 21.29
C VAL A 317 -21.81 -7.27 22.71
N VAL A 318 -20.88 -8.17 22.97
CA VAL A 318 -20.19 -8.32 24.25
C VAL A 318 -18.72 -7.96 24.04
N TYR A 319 -18.28 -6.85 24.62
CA TYR A 319 -16.90 -6.39 24.51
C TYR A 319 -15.99 -7.09 25.52
N ARG A 320 -14.77 -7.39 25.09
CA ARG A 320 -13.67 -7.91 25.90
C ARG A 320 -12.41 -7.12 25.55
N VAL A 321 -11.57 -6.85 26.55
CA VAL A 321 -10.30 -6.17 26.32
C VAL A 321 -9.18 -7.18 26.09
N THR A 322 -8.22 -6.84 25.23
CA THR A 322 -7.00 -7.62 25.00
C THR A 322 -5.79 -6.68 24.90
N THR A 323 -4.58 -7.23 25.02
CA THR A 323 -3.34 -6.49 24.77
C THR A 323 -3.11 -6.27 23.27
N ASN A 324 -2.32 -5.26 22.88
CA ASN A 324 -1.97 -5.00 21.48
C ASN A 324 -1.28 -6.22 20.85
N ARG A 325 -0.37 -6.86 21.60
CA ARG A 325 0.34 -8.06 21.14
C ARG A 325 -0.62 -9.22 20.88
N GLU A 326 -1.50 -9.52 21.83
CA GLU A 326 -2.46 -10.63 21.68
C GLU A 326 -3.52 -10.35 20.61
N PHE A 327 -3.90 -9.08 20.44
CA PHE A 327 -4.79 -8.66 19.35
C PHE A 327 -4.20 -8.99 17.98
N LEU A 328 -2.92 -8.66 17.75
CA LEU A 328 -2.22 -9.01 16.52
C LEU A 328 -2.12 -10.53 16.34
N GLN A 329 -1.86 -11.29 17.41
CA GLN A 329 -1.87 -12.76 17.36
C GLN A 329 -3.24 -13.34 16.98
N VAL A 330 -4.34 -12.76 17.44
CA VAL A 330 -5.69 -13.15 17.01
C VAL A 330 -5.88 -12.87 15.53
N LEU A 331 -5.45 -11.71 15.03
CA LEU A 331 -5.55 -11.37 13.61
C LEU A 331 -4.68 -12.30 12.75
N ASP A 332 -3.45 -12.58 13.15
CA ASP A 332 -2.56 -13.51 12.46
C ASP A 332 -3.13 -14.93 12.43
N HIS A 333 -3.74 -15.38 13.53
CA HIS A 333 -4.39 -16.69 13.59
C HIS A 333 -5.62 -16.78 12.68
N PHE A 334 -6.41 -15.71 12.59
CA PHE A 334 -7.62 -15.70 11.76
C PHE A 334 -7.34 -15.45 10.27
N PHE A 335 -6.38 -14.60 9.93
CA PHE A 335 -6.14 -14.17 8.55
C PHE A 335 -4.81 -14.67 7.96
N GLY A 336 -4.01 -15.40 8.74
CA GLY A 336 -2.63 -15.79 8.40
C GLY A 336 -1.64 -14.72 8.81
N ALA A 337 -0.46 -15.11 9.30
CA ALA A 337 0.61 -14.17 9.65
C ALA A 337 1.03 -13.34 8.44
N LEU A 338 1.10 -12.01 8.60
CA LEU A 338 1.87 -11.19 7.67
C LEU A 338 3.34 -11.54 7.93
N ALA A 339 4.01 -12.11 6.93
CA ALA A 339 5.47 -12.10 6.94
C ALA A 339 5.90 -10.63 7.07
N ASP A 340 6.71 -10.33 8.10
CA ASP A 340 7.21 -9.00 8.45
C ASP A 340 7.26 -8.06 7.24
N VAL A 341 6.30 -7.13 7.17
CA VAL A 341 6.28 -6.12 6.12
C VAL A 341 7.17 -4.97 6.57
N ALA A 342 8.49 -5.19 6.47
CA ALA A 342 9.37 -4.08 6.15
C ALA A 342 8.86 -3.46 4.84
N SER A 343 8.84 -2.12 4.75
CA SER A 343 8.56 -1.46 3.48
C SER A 343 9.56 -1.97 2.45
N VAL A 344 9.17 -2.08 1.17
CA VAL A 344 10.13 -2.41 0.11
C VAL A 344 11.28 -1.39 0.10
N GLY A 345 11.01 -0.15 0.52
CA GLY A 345 12.05 0.86 0.77
C GLY A 345 13.02 0.51 1.90
N ASP A 346 12.54 -0.09 2.98
CA ASP A 346 13.36 -0.50 4.13
C ASP A 346 14.24 -1.71 3.77
N LEU A 347 13.66 -2.67 3.02
CA LEU A 347 14.42 -3.81 2.47
C LEU A 347 15.51 -3.34 1.50
N LEU A 348 15.24 -2.28 0.72
CA LEU A 348 16.25 -1.68 -0.17
C LEU A 348 17.32 -0.88 0.58
N SER A 349 16.98 -0.20 1.67
CA SER A 349 17.98 0.51 2.49
C SER A 349 18.91 -0.46 3.21
N ASP A 350 18.40 -1.59 3.70
CA ASP A 350 19.21 -2.64 4.32
C ASP A 350 20.12 -3.35 3.30
N LEU A 351 19.75 -3.32 2.02
CA LEU A 351 20.59 -3.77 0.90
C LEU A 351 21.59 -2.70 0.41
N GLY A 352 21.48 -1.46 0.90
CA GLY A 352 22.10 -0.25 0.34
C GLY A 352 23.44 0.21 0.95
N ASP A 353 23.89 -0.34 2.08
CA ASP A 353 25.12 0.11 2.78
C ASP A 353 26.39 -0.64 2.32
N GLY A 354 26.64 -0.64 1.01
CA GLY A 354 27.90 -1.12 0.43
C GLY A 354 28.58 -0.02 -0.38
N ASP A 355 29.59 0.62 0.21
CA ASP A 355 30.39 1.73 -0.31
C ASP A 355 30.70 1.69 -1.82
N ASP A 356 30.61 2.88 -2.43
CA ASP A 356 30.93 3.23 -3.82
C ASP A 356 32.45 3.22 -4.16
N GLU A 357 33.33 2.57 -3.39
CA GLU A 357 34.80 2.61 -3.59
C GLU A 357 35.51 1.24 -3.53
N ALA A 358 35.03 0.22 -4.23
CA ALA A 358 35.84 -0.96 -4.54
C ALA A 358 35.89 -1.24 -6.04
N GLY A 359 37.11 -1.24 -6.58
CA GLY A 359 37.41 -1.50 -8.00
C GLY A 359 36.99 -2.89 -8.48
N ASP A 360 37.02 -3.03 -9.81
CA ASP A 360 36.75 -4.25 -10.59
C ASP A 360 37.07 -5.56 -9.84
N VAL A 361 36.05 -6.12 -9.19
CA VAL A 361 35.98 -7.55 -8.90
C VAL A 361 34.55 -7.99 -9.21
N VAL A 362 34.42 -8.71 -10.32
CA VAL A 362 33.26 -9.56 -10.60
C VAL A 362 33.31 -10.71 -9.57
N GLY A 363 32.74 -10.47 -8.39
CA GLY A 363 32.65 -11.43 -7.30
C GLY A 363 31.20 -11.80 -7.04
N ASP A 364 30.89 -13.09 -7.20
CA ASP A 364 29.57 -13.72 -7.01
C ASP A 364 29.15 -13.85 -5.53
N ASP A 365 29.89 -13.28 -4.58
CA ASP A 365 29.64 -13.49 -3.14
C ASP A 365 28.78 -12.37 -2.54
N VAL A 366 27.47 -12.49 -2.77
CA VAL A 366 26.47 -11.79 -1.94
C VAL A 366 26.46 -12.45 -0.56
N SER A 367 26.56 -11.67 0.51
CA SER A 367 26.47 -12.18 1.88
C SER A 367 25.17 -12.96 2.10
N ALA A 368 25.21 -14.07 2.87
CA ALA A 368 24.04 -14.88 3.20
C ALA A 368 22.90 -14.07 3.85
N ALA A 369 23.22 -12.96 4.52
CA ALA A 369 22.21 -12.03 5.04
C ALA A 369 21.49 -11.28 3.91
N ALA A 370 22.23 -10.80 2.91
CA ALA A 370 21.69 -10.13 1.74
C ALA A 370 20.94 -11.08 0.80
N GLU A 371 21.32 -12.37 0.75
CA GLU A 371 20.52 -13.40 0.07
C GLU A 371 19.14 -13.60 0.73
N ASN A 372 19.06 -13.57 2.06
CA ASN A 372 17.79 -13.70 2.79
C ASN A 372 16.87 -12.48 2.52
N GLU A 373 17.42 -11.27 2.57
CA GLU A 373 16.66 -10.06 2.25
C GLU A 373 16.21 -10.03 0.78
N LEU A 374 17.05 -10.52 -0.14
CA LEU A 374 16.67 -10.68 -1.55
C LEU A 374 15.51 -11.68 -1.73
N VAL A 375 15.49 -12.79 -0.97
CA VAL A 375 14.37 -13.76 -1.00
C VAL A 375 13.07 -13.08 -0.57
N LYS A 376 13.10 -12.29 0.50
CA LYS A 376 11.93 -11.52 0.96
C LYS A 376 11.49 -10.51 -0.09
N LEU A 377 12.44 -9.79 -0.70
CA LEU A 377 12.18 -8.82 -1.76
C LEU A 377 11.47 -9.46 -2.96
N VAL A 378 11.97 -10.59 -3.47
CA VAL A 378 11.34 -11.32 -4.60
C VAL A 378 9.91 -11.74 -4.27
N ASN A 379 9.71 -12.32 -3.08
CA ASN A 379 8.38 -12.73 -2.63
C ASN A 379 7.44 -11.52 -2.51
N LYS A 380 7.93 -10.40 -1.99
CA LYS A 380 7.17 -9.16 -1.82
C LYS A 380 6.77 -8.54 -3.17
N ILE A 381 7.70 -8.50 -4.14
CA ILE A 381 7.41 -8.05 -5.52
C ILE A 381 6.23 -8.84 -6.11
N ILE A 382 6.23 -10.18 -5.96
CA ILE A 382 5.16 -11.04 -6.48
C ILE A 382 3.83 -10.78 -5.76
N ILE A 383 3.86 -10.65 -4.43
CA ILE A 383 2.66 -10.35 -3.62
C ILE A 383 2.05 -9.00 -4.00
N GLU A 384 2.88 -7.96 -4.11
CA GLU A 384 2.41 -6.63 -4.48
C GLU A 384 1.92 -6.57 -5.93
N ALA A 385 2.59 -7.26 -6.86
CA ALA A 385 2.10 -7.38 -8.23
C ALA A 385 0.69 -7.97 -8.28
N TYR A 386 0.44 -9.04 -7.52
CA TYR A 386 -0.88 -9.65 -7.42
C TYR A 386 -1.92 -8.72 -6.77
N GLN A 387 -1.58 -8.09 -5.63
CA GLN A 387 -2.47 -7.15 -4.92
C GLN A 387 -2.82 -5.93 -5.77
N GLN A 388 -1.89 -5.46 -6.60
CA GLN A 388 -2.08 -4.34 -7.51
C GLN A 388 -2.73 -4.76 -8.84
N GLY A 389 -3.14 -6.03 -9.01
CA GLY A 389 -3.84 -6.54 -10.18
C GLY A 389 -3.00 -6.57 -11.46
N ALA A 390 -1.68 -6.75 -11.34
CA ALA A 390 -0.79 -6.88 -12.48
C ALA A 390 -0.98 -8.23 -13.20
N SER A 391 -0.89 -8.23 -14.53
CA SER A 391 -0.89 -9.45 -15.35
C SER A 391 0.51 -10.03 -15.54
N ASP A 392 1.52 -9.16 -15.64
CA ASP A 392 2.90 -9.54 -15.90
C ASP A 392 3.85 -8.69 -15.02
N ILE A 393 4.90 -9.32 -14.51
CA ILE A 393 6.03 -8.69 -13.83
C ILE A 393 7.21 -8.74 -14.80
N HIS A 394 7.76 -7.59 -15.12
CA HIS A 394 8.91 -7.43 -16.00
C HIS A 394 10.12 -7.03 -15.15
N ILE A 395 11.20 -7.80 -15.25
CA ILE A 395 12.48 -7.56 -14.58
C ILE A 395 13.54 -7.38 -15.66
N GLU A 396 14.05 -6.16 -15.79
CA GLU A 396 14.82 -5.68 -16.93
C GLU A 396 16.21 -5.19 -16.46
N PRO A 397 17.18 -6.11 -16.33
CA PRO A 397 18.55 -5.76 -15.96
C PRO A 397 19.25 -4.98 -17.09
N ARG A 398 19.88 -3.85 -16.76
CA ARG A 398 20.62 -3.01 -17.73
C ARG A 398 22.15 -3.04 -17.63
N PRO A 399 22.92 -2.96 -18.73
CA PRO A 399 24.38 -3.08 -18.70
C PRO A 399 25.12 -2.11 -17.76
N GLY A 400 26.34 -2.49 -17.35
CA GLY A 400 27.21 -1.64 -16.53
C GLY A 400 26.66 -1.41 -15.12
N LYS A 401 26.81 -0.17 -14.62
CA LYS A 401 26.33 0.28 -13.30
C LYS A 401 24.86 0.70 -13.28
N GLU A 402 24.13 0.55 -14.39
CA GLU A 402 22.71 0.90 -14.42
C GLU A 402 21.86 -0.04 -13.56
N LYS A 403 20.87 0.53 -12.88
CA LYS A 403 19.95 -0.22 -12.02
C LYS A 403 19.07 -1.18 -12.84
N THR A 404 18.70 -2.29 -12.22
CA THR A 404 17.70 -3.23 -12.76
C THR A 404 16.31 -2.62 -12.56
N LEU A 405 15.56 -2.48 -13.65
CA LEU A 405 14.23 -1.88 -13.62
C LEU A 405 13.17 -2.99 -13.48
N ILE A 406 12.25 -2.84 -12.52
CA ILE A 406 11.08 -3.70 -12.39
C ILE A 406 9.82 -2.91 -12.76
N ARG A 407 9.02 -3.48 -13.66
CA ARG A 407 7.75 -2.90 -14.14
C ARG A 407 6.62 -3.90 -14.02
N PHE A 408 5.43 -3.42 -13.72
CA PHE A 408 4.22 -4.23 -13.75
C PHE A 408 3.40 -3.89 -14.98
N ARG A 409 2.83 -4.90 -15.63
CA ARG A 409 1.78 -4.70 -16.62
C ARG A 409 0.43 -4.69 -15.93
N LYS A 410 -0.22 -3.52 -15.86
CA LYS A 410 -1.55 -3.33 -15.28
C LYS A 410 -2.51 -2.85 -16.35
N ASP A 411 -3.64 -3.54 -16.51
CA ASP A 411 -4.64 -3.23 -17.54
C ASP A 411 -4.04 -3.03 -18.95
N GLY A 412 -3.02 -3.84 -19.28
CA GLY A 412 -2.31 -3.81 -20.57
C GLY A 412 -1.15 -2.82 -20.67
N SER A 413 -1.03 -1.85 -19.76
CA SER A 413 0.02 -0.83 -19.75
C SER A 413 1.17 -1.18 -18.80
N LEU A 414 2.41 -0.89 -19.20
CA LEU A 414 3.59 -1.02 -18.35
C LEU A 414 3.69 0.18 -17.42
N VAL A 415 3.87 -0.08 -16.12
CA VAL A 415 4.02 0.93 -15.07
C VAL A 415 5.30 0.61 -14.29
N PRO A 416 6.21 1.59 -14.10
CA PRO A 416 7.39 1.38 -13.25
C PRO A 416 6.97 1.07 -11.82
N TYR A 417 7.67 0.13 -11.19
CA TYR A 417 7.42 -0.28 -9.81
C TYR A 417 8.61 0.07 -8.92
N ILE A 418 9.79 -0.49 -9.22
CA ILE A 418 11.00 -0.25 -8.42
C ILE A 418 12.26 -0.40 -9.25
N GLU A 419 13.36 0.19 -8.77
CA GLU A 419 14.71 0.01 -9.31
C GLU A 419 15.60 -0.66 -8.28
N ILE A 420 16.33 -1.71 -8.69
CA ILE A 420 17.23 -2.49 -7.84
C ILE A 420 18.69 -2.20 -8.25
N PRO A 421 19.61 -1.99 -7.30
CA PRO A 421 21.02 -1.80 -7.60
C PRO A 421 21.64 -2.89 -8.49
N ALA A 422 22.64 -2.52 -9.30
CA ALA A 422 23.27 -3.43 -10.26
C ALA A 422 23.95 -4.63 -9.60
N SER A 423 24.43 -4.50 -8.35
CA SER A 423 25.07 -5.56 -7.56
C SER A 423 24.17 -6.78 -7.37
N TYR A 424 22.86 -6.60 -7.21
CA TYR A 424 21.91 -7.69 -6.94
C TYR A 424 21.34 -8.36 -8.19
N ARG A 425 21.72 -7.91 -9.39
CA ARG A 425 21.13 -8.37 -10.66
C ARG A 425 21.21 -9.89 -10.85
N ASN A 426 22.40 -10.46 -10.62
CA ASN A 426 22.67 -11.87 -10.88
C ASN A 426 21.98 -12.73 -9.84
N ALA A 427 22.04 -12.30 -8.58
CA ALA A 427 21.35 -12.96 -7.47
C ALA A 427 19.83 -12.97 -7.66
N LEU A 428 19.25 -11.87 -8.17
CA LEU A 428 17.82 -11.77 -8.46
C LEU A 428 17.38 -12.80 -9.52
N ILE A 429 18.11 -12.88 -10.63
CA ILE A 429 17.83 -13.83 -11.71
C ILE A 429 18.04 -15.27 -11.22
N ALA A 430 19.13 -15.54 -10.50
CA ALA A 430 19.42 -16.86 -9.94
C ALA A 430 18.31 -17.31 -8.98
N ARG A 431 17.83 -16.43 -8.10
CA ARG A 431 16.72 -16.73 -7.19
C ARG A 431 15.45 -17.12 -7.94
N LEU A 432 15.11 -16.38 -9.00
CA LEU A 432 13.95 -16.68 -9.83
C LEU A 432 14.09 -18.01 -10.57
N LYS A 433 15.28 -18.31 -11.11
CA LYS A 433 15.59 -19.60 -11.73
C LYS A 433 15.44 -20.77 -10.75
N ILE A 434 15.91 -20.61 -9.50
CA ILE A 434 15.72 -21.59 -8.43
C ILE A 434 14.23 -21.83 -8.15
N MET A 435 13.40 -20.79 -8.11
CA MET A 435 11.96 -20.92 -7.81
C MET A 435 11.17 -21.69 -8.88
N CYS A 436 11.72 -21.82 -10.10
CA CYS A 436 11.08 -22.51 -11.22
C CYS A 436 11.92 -23.68 -11.79
N ASP A 437 12.87 -24.19 -11.01
CA ASP A 437 13.71 -25.36 -11.34
C ASP A 437 14.48 -25.19 -12.67
N LEU A 438 14.96 -23.98 -12.97
CA LEU A 438 15.74 -23.65 -14.17
C LEU A 438 17.25 -23.71 -13.92
N ASP A 439 18.03 -23.91 -15.00
CA ASP A 439 19.49 -23.97 -14.94
C ASP A 439 20.09 -22.57 -14.79
N ILE A 440 20.69 -22.32 -13.63
CA ILE A 440 21.34 -21.06 -13.26
C ILE A 440 22.61 -20.82 -14.10
N SER A 441 23.30 -21.90 -14.49
CA SER A 441 24.56 -21.83 -15.24
C SER A 441 24.35 -21.45 -16.71
N GLU A 442 23.19 -21.80 -17.28
CA GLU A 442 22.85 -21.44 -18.66
C GLU A 442 22.22 -20.04 -18.71
N LYS A 443 22.93 -19.09 -19.34
CA LYS A 443 22.50 -17.70 -19.52
C LYS A 443 22.42 -17.28 -20.99
N ARG A 444 22.70 -18.20 -21.93
CA ARG A 444 22.83 -17.91 -23.37
C ARG A 444 21.64 -18.40 -24.19
N LYS A 445 20.71 -19.13 -23.57
CA LYS A 445 19.50 -19.65 -24.22
C LYS A 445 18.27 -19.24 -23.42
N PRO A 446 17.14 -18.92 -24.08
CA PRO A 446 15.89 -18.71 -23.36
C PRO A 446 15.48 -19.95 -22.56
N GLN A 447 14.91 -19.74 -21.38
CA GLN A 447 14.36 -20.81 -20.54
C GLN A 447 12.96 -20.46 -20.04
N ASP A 448 12.06 -21.44 -20.06
CA ASP A 448 10.67 -21.34 -19.57
C ASP A 448 10.48 -22.21 -18.34
N GLY A 449 9.88 -21.65 -17.29
CA GLY A 449 9.58 -22.34 -16.04
C GLY A 449 8.21 -21.97 -15.47
N LYS A 450 7.83 -22.64 -14.39
CA LYS A 450 6.60 -22.35 -13.63
C LYS A 450 6.91 -22.24 -12.15
N ILE A 451 6.33 -21.24 -11.48
CA ILE A 451 6.42 -21.05 -10.03
C ILE A 451 5.05 -21.34 -9.42
N LYS A 452 4.95 -22.34 -8.56
CA LYS A 452 3.78 -22.51 -7.66
C LYS A 452 4.02 -21.66 -6.41
N PHE A 453 3.49 -20.44 -6.40
CA PHE A 453 3.87 -19.44 -5.40
C PHE A 453 3.40 -19.78 -3.99
N LYS A 454 2.41 -20.67 -3.83
CA LYS A 454 2.00 -21.25 -2.54
C LYS A 454 3.16 -21.87 -1.74
N LYS A 455 4.24 -22.30 -2.42
CA LYS A 455 5.46 -22.82 -1.76
C LYS A 455 6.32 -21.72 -1.13
N TYR A 456 6.17 -20.47 -1.57
CA TYR A 456 7.06 -19.36 -1.26
C TYR A 456 6.35 -18.18 -0.56
N GLY A 457 5.03 -18.13 -0.62
CA GLY A 457 4.22 -17.09 0.00
C GLY A 457 2.77 -17.49 0.25
N PRO A 458 1.96 -16.60 0.83
CA PRO A 458 0.60 -16.90 1.28
C PRO A 458 -0.42 -16.99 0.13
N LEU A 459 -0.05 -16.56 -1.08
CA LEU A 459 -0.95 -16.53 -2.23
C LEU A 459 -0.94 -17.87 -2.97
N ASP A 460 -2.12 -18.43 -3.21
CA ASP A 460 -2.30 -19.64 -4.02
C ASP A 460 -2.40 -19.27 -5.51
N ILE A 461 -1.27 -18.84 -6.08
CA ILE A 461 -1.15 -18.46 -7.50
C ILE A 461 -0.03 -19.25 -8.18
N GLU A 462 -0.19 -19.46 -9.50
CA GLU A 462 0.86 -20.00 -10.36
C GLU A 462 1.43 -18.87 -11.23
N LEU A 463 2.75 -18.81 -11.42
CA LEU A 463 3.37 -17.88 -12.36
C LEU A 463 4.09 -18.67 -13.45
N ARG A 464 3.98 -18.20 -14.69
CA ARG A 464 4.82 -18.65 -15.80
C ARG A 464 6.01 -17.71 -15.91
N VAL A 465 7.22 -18.26 -15.92
CA VAL A 465 8.47 -17.51 -15.97
C VAL A 465 9.13 -17.76 -17.30
N ALA A 466 9.58 -16.70 -17.97
CA ALA A 466 10.47 -16.77 -19.11
C ALA A 466 11.73 -15.95 -18.80
N THR A 467 12.89 -16.56 -19.02
CA THR A 467 14.19 -15.88 -18.97
C THR A 467 14.74 -15.78 -20.38
N ILE A 468 15.20 -14.58 -20.78
CA ILE A 468 15.63 -14.29 -22.15
C ILE A 468 16.97 -13.57 -22.10
N PRO A 469 18.03 -14.13 -22.72
CA PRO A 469 19.32 -13.45 -22.83
C PRO A 469 19.19 -12.13 -23.59
N THR A 470 19.69 -11.05 -23.02
CA THR A 470 19.70 -9.69 -23.59
C THR A 470 21.13 -9.16 -23.73
N ALA A 471 21.27 -8.01 -24.41
CA ALA A 471 22.57 -7.42 -24.71
C ALA A 471 23.39 -7.14 -23.44
N GLY A 472 24.72 -7.26 -23.54
CA GLY A 472 25.62 -7.04 -22.40
C GLY A 472 25.73 -8.22 -21.44
N GLY A 473 25.39 -9.45 -21.88
CA GLY A 473 25.43 -10.65 -21.02
C GLY A 473 24.34 -10.68 -19.96
N MET A 474 23.25 -9.93 -20.19
CA MET A 474 22.13 -9.77 -19.29
C MET A 474 21.05 -10.81 -19.59
N GLU A 475 20.09 -10.95 -18.69
CA GLU A 475 18.99 -11.88 -18.85
C GLU A 475 17.71 -11.26 -18.28
N ASP A 476 16.79 -10.90 -19.17
CA ASP A 476 15.50 -10.35 -18.81
C ASP A 476 14.60 -11.47 -18.30
N VAL A 477 13.82 -11.17 -17.26
CA VAL A 477 12.84 -12.10 -16.70
C VAL A 477 11.44 -11.52 -16.83
N VAL A 478 10.55 -12.29 -17.43
CA VAL A 478 9.12 -11.98 -17.51
C VAL A 478 8.35 -13.05 -16.75
N MET A 479 7.59 -12.64 -15.73
CA MET A 479 6.70 -13.53 -15.01
C MET A 479 5.25 -13.15 -15.28
N ARG A 480 4.48 -14.06 -15.87
CA ARG A 480 3.04 -13.91 -16.03
C ARG A 480 2.33 -14.51 -14.82
N ILE A 481 1.51 -13.72 -14.15
CA ILE A 481 0.66 -14.20 -13.06
C ILE A 481 -0.54 -14.90 -13.69
N LEU A 482 -0.64 -16.21 -13.48
CA LEU A 482 -1.82 -16.98 -13.89
C LEU A 482 -2.88 -16.76 -12.82
N ALA A 483 -4.02 -16.21 -13.22
CA ALA A 483 -5.14 -16.03 -12.32
C ALA A 483 -5.67 -17.41 -11.93
N ALA A 484 -5.35 -17.85 -10.71
CA ALA A 484 -6.04 -18.96 -10.07
C ALA A 484 -7.44 -18.47 -9.71
N GLY A 485 -8.40 -18.70 -10.61
CA GLY A 485 -9.77 -18.23 -10.44
C GLY A 485 -10.74 -19.09 -11.23
N GLU A 486 -11.96 -19.20 -10.70
CA GLU A 486 -13.08 -19.73 -11.45
C GLU A 486 -13.27 -18.90 -12.73
N PRO A 487 -13.70 -19.53 -13.84
CA PRO A 487 -13.96 -18.81 -15.07
C PRO A 487 -14.97 -17.68 -14.84
N ILE A 488 -14.78 -16.57 -15.54
CA ILE A 488 -15.72 -15.45 -15.49
C ILE A 488 -17.08 -15.98 -15.95
N PRO A 489 -18.17 -15.72 -15.22
CA PRO A 489 -19.50 -16.10 -15.69
C PRO A 489 -19.81 -15.44 -17.04
N LEU A 490 -20.48 -16.18 -17.94
CA LEU A 490 -20.81 -15.70 -19.29
C LEU A 490 -21.51 -14.33 -19.29
N ASP A 491 -22.41 -14.11 -18.34
CA ASP A 491 -23.16 -12.85 -18.18
C ASP A 491 -22.27 -11.66 -17.75
N SER A 492 -21.07 -11.93 -17.22
CA SER A 492 -20.10 -10.93 -16.75
C SER A 492 -19.03 -10.55 -17.79
N LEU A 493 -19.04 -11.16 -18.99
CA LEU A 493 -18.07 -10.85 -20.06
C LEU A 493 -18.22 -9.44 -20.64
N GLY A 494 -19.34 -8.76 -20.40
CA GLY A 494 -19.63 -7.45 -20.99
C GLY A 494 -20.05 -7.53 -22.46
N LEU A 495 -20.74 -8.61 -22.82
CA LEU A 495 -21.49 -8.70 -24.08
C LEU A 495 -22.68 -7.73 -24.01
N THR A 496 -22.99 -7.08 -25.13
CA THR A 496 -24.25 -6.35 -25.28
C THR A 496 -25.42 -7.35 -25.28
N PRO A 497 -26.65 -6.95 -24.89
CA PRO A 497 -27.80 -7.86 -24.85
C PRO A 497 -27.99 -8.65 -26.15
N HIS A 498 -27.86 -7.96 -27.29
CA HIS A 498 -27.92 -8.57 -28.62
C HIS A 498 -26.87 -9.67 -28.84
N ASN A 499 -25.59 -9.37 -28.59
CA ASN A 499 -24.51 -10.33 -28.74
C ASN A 499 -24.62 -11.48 -27.74
N HIS A 500 -25.14 -11.21 -26.54
CA HIS A 500 -25.31 -12.20 -25.48
C HIS A 500 -26.38 -13.22 -25.83
N GLU A 501 -27.56 -12.78 -26.28
CA GLU A 501 -28.65 -13.66 -26.74
C GLU A 501 -28.22 -14.47 -27.97
N THR A 502 -27.59 -13.81 -28.94
CA THR A 502 -27.08 -14.47 -30.15
C THR A 502 -26.03 -15.53 -29.79
N LEU A 503 -25.07 -15.21 -28.92
CA LEU A 503 -24.05 -16.16 -28.46
C LEU A 503 -24.68 -17.36 -27.76
N LYS A 504 -25.61 -17.15 -26.82
CA LYS A 504 -26.32 -18.23 -26.12
C LYS A 504 -27.04 -19.16 -27.10
N SER A 505 -27.68 -18.61 -28.14
CA SER A 505 -28.36 -19.40 -29.16
C SER A 505 -27.40 -20.27 -30.00
N ILE A 506 -26.18 -19.79 -30.22
CA ILE A 506 -25.14 -20.47 -31.00
C ILE A 506 -24.48 -21.59 -30.17
N ILE A 507 -24.04 -21.29 -28.95
CA ILE A 507 -23.30 -22.25 -28.12
C ILE A 507 -24.17 -23.38 -27.55
N SER A 508 -25.50 -23.24 -27.62
CA SER A 508 -26.46 -24.28 -27.21
C SER A 508 -26.75 -25.29 -28.33
N LYS A 509 -26.13 -25.17 -29.50
CA LYS A 509 -26.28 -26.13 -30.60
C LYS A 509 -25.57 -27.44 -30.25
N PRO A 510 -26.10 -28.60 -30.69
CA PRO A 510 -25.53 -29.91 -30.34
C PRO A 510 -24.17 -30.16 -31.00
N TYR A 511 -23.94 -29.60 -32.19
CA TYR A 511 -22.71 -29.77 -32.94
C TYR A 511 -22.46 -28.56 -33.84
N GLY A 512 -21.23 -28.46 -34.34
CA GLY A 512 -20.78 -27.40 -35.23
C GLY A 512 -19.54 -26.69 -34.71
N LEU A 513 -19.07 -25.70 -35.45
CA LEU A 513 -17.80 -25.04 -35.23
C LEU A 513 -17.99 -23.57 -34.82
N PHE A 514 -17.41 -23.18 -33.69
CA PHE A 514 -17.45 -21.81 -33.18
C PHE A 514 -16.04 -21.29 -32.89
N PHE A 515 -15.71 -20.13 -33.46
CA PHE A 515 -14.41 -19.50 -33.28
C PHE A 515 -14.49 -18.27 -32.39
N VAL A 516 -13.46 -18.07 -31.56
CA VAL A 516 -13.17 -16.79 -30.92
C VAL A 516 -11.87 -16.25 -31.50
N CYS A 517 -11.90 -15.06 -32.09
CA CYS A 517 -10.76 -14.48 -32.76
C CYS A 517 -10.35 -13.10 -32.23
N GLY A 518 -9.11 -12.72 -32.52
CA GLY A 518 -8.50 -11.48 -32.06
C GLY A 518 -7.00 -11.64 -31.81
N PRO A 519 -6.25 -10.54 -31.58
CA PRO A 519 -4.83 -10.59 -31.32
C PRO A 519 -4.52 -11.19 -29.94
N THR A 520 -3.24 -11.33 -29.63
CA THR A 520 -2.78 -11.70 -28.29
C THR A 520 -3.29 -10.71 -27.25
N GLY A 521 -3.78 -11.23 -26.11
CA GLY A 521 -4.27 -10.39 -25.02
C GLY A 521 -5.66 -9.79 -25.21
N SER A 522 -6.40 -10.17 -26.28
CA SER A 522 -7.78 -9.72 -26.47
C SER A 522 -8.83 -10.44 -25.61
N GLY A 523 -8.42 -11.41 -24.78
CA GLY A 523 -9.32 -12.15 -23.88
C GLY A 523 -10.00 -13.38 -24.49
N LYS A 524 -9.51 -13.92 -25.62
CA LYS A 524 -10.07 -15.10 -26.29
C LYS A 524 -10.23 -16.31 -25.36
N THR A 525 -9.15 -16.68 -24.67
CA THR A 525 -9.12 -17.80 -23.73
C THR A 525 -10.14 -17.59 -22.62
N THR A 526 -10.23 -16.38 -22.06
CA THR A 526 -11.22 -16.04 -21.03
C THR A 526 -12.64 -16.24 -21.52
N THR A 527 -12.96 -15.78 -22.74
CA THR A 527 -14.28 -15.92 -23.34
C THR A 527 -14.62 -17.38 -23.62
N LEU A 528 -13.70 -18.16 -24.20
CA LEU A 528 -13.91 -19.59 -24.41
C LEU A 528 -14.16 -20.32 -23.09
N HIS A 529 -13.34 -20.07 -22.08
CA HIS A 529 -13.52 -20.68 -20.76
C HIS A 529 -14.83 -20.26 -20.10
N SER A 530 -15.33 -19.05 -20.35
CA SER A 530 -16.65 -18.61 -19.88
C SER A 530 -17.80 -19.32 -20.60
N ILE A 531 -17.65 -19.59 -21.90
CA ILE A 531 -18.58 -20.40 -22.69
C ILE A 531 -18.59 -21.84 -22.19
N LEU A 532 -17.41 -22.47 -22.04
CA LEU A 532 -17.28 -23.82 -21.53
C LEU A 532 -17.89 -23.94 -20.13
N GLY A 533 -17.64 -22.97 -19.25
CA GLY A 533 -18.24 -22.94 -17.91
C GLY A 533 -19.76 -22.83 -17.93
N HIS A 534 -20.36 -22.19 -18.95
CA HIS A 534 -21.81 -22.11 -19.11
C HIS A 534 -22.46 -23.44 -19.53
N ILE A 535 -21.78 -24.21 -20.38
CA ILE A 535 -22.26 -25.50 -20.89
C ILE A 535 -21.71 -26.71 -20.10
N ASN A 536 -20.93 -26.47 -19.05
CA ASN A 536 -20.34 -27.50 -18.21
C ASN A 536 -21.39 -28.09 -17.27
N THR A 537 -22.10 -29.10 -17.76
CA THR A 537 -23.10 -29.87 -17.04
C THR A 537 -22.64 -31.31 -16.85
N PRO A 538 -23.12 -32.06 -15.83
CA PRO A 538 -22.69 -33.44 -15.58
C PRO A 538 -22.92 -34.43 -16.74
N ASP A 539 -23.85 -34.10 -17.63
CA ASP A 539 -24.24 -34.83 -18.84
C ASP A 539 -23.44 -34.42 -20.08
N THR A 540 -22.60 -33.38 -20.02
CA THR A 540 -21.78 -32.92 -21.16
C THR A 540 -20.31 -33.20 -20.90
N LYS A 541 -19.68 -34.04 -21.72
CA LYS A 541 -18.25 -34.38 -21.61
C LYS A 541 -17.41 -33.45 -22.46
N ILE A 542 -16.66 -32.58 -21.79
CA ILE A 542 -15.85 -31.54 -22.42
C ILE A 542 -14.35 -31.91 -22.36
N TRP A 543 -13.71 -31.98 -23.53
CA TRP A 543 -12.27 -32.16 -23.67
C TRP A 543 -11.60 -30.91 -24.24
N THR A 544 -10.44 -30.51 -23.69
CA THR A 544 -9.70 -29.34 -24.15
C THR A 544 -8.25 -29.69 -24.46
N ALA A 545 -7.71 -29.14 -25.55
CA ALA A 545 -6.29 -29.18 -25.89
C ALA A 545 -5.73 -27.75 -25.82
N GLU A 546 -4.77 -27.47 -24.93
CA GLU A 546 -4.31 -26.10 -24.64
C GLU A 546 -2.77 -26.01 -24.56
N ASP A 547 -2.18 -24.89 -25.00
CA ASP A 547 -0.71 -24.67 -25.03
C ASP A 547 -0.34 -23.32 -24.39
N PRO A 548 -0.23 -23.21 -23.05
CA PRO A 548 -0.55 -24.20 -22.01
C PRO A 548 -2.00 -24.08 -21.50
N VAL A 549 -2.39 -24.90 -20.51
CA VAL A 549 -3.66 -24.73 -19.78
C VAL A 549 -3.55 -23.50 -18.87
N GLU A 550 -4.33 -22.46 -19.17
CA GLU A 550 -4.30 -21.17 -18.47
C GLU A 550 -5.33 -21.07 -17.34
N ILE A 551 -6.54 -21.61 -17.54
CA ILE A 551 -7.65 -21.58 -16.57
C ILE A 551 -8.04 -23.03 -16.30
N THR A 552 -8.00 -23.45 -15.04
CA THR A 552 -8.45 -24.80 -14.65
C THR A 552 -9.91 -24.78 -14.27
N GLN A 553 -10.69 -25.73 -14.79
CA GLN A 553 -12.12 -25.83 -14.51
C GLN A 553 -12.50 -27.24 -14.07
N LYS A 554 -13.23 -27.32 -12.96
CA LYS A 554 -13.76 -28.59 -12.48
C LYS A 554 -14.78 -29.15 -13.48
N GLY A 555 -14.65 -30.42 -13.83
CA GLY A 555 -15.53 -31.12 -14.78
C GLY A 555 -14.93 -31.32 -16.16
N LEU A 556 -14.06 -30.39 -16.60
CA LEU A 556 -13.39 -30.47 -17.90
C LEU A 556 -12.23 -31.47 -17.88
N ARG A 557 -11.92 -32.04 -19.05
CA ARG A 557 -10.73 -32.86 -19.30
C ARG A 557 -9.71 -32.07 -20.10
N GLN A 558 -8.83 -31.38 -19.38
CA GLN A 558 -7.88 -30.44 -19.98
C GLN A 558 -6.53 -31.08 -20.22
N VAL A 559 -6.12 -31.14 -21.48
CA VAL A 559 -4.85 -31.70 -21.94
C VAL A 559 -3.92 -30.56 -22.33
N GLN A 560 -2.76 -30.50 -21.69
CA GLN A 560 -1.71 -29.56 -22.07
C GLN A 560 -0.88 -30.14 -23.20
N ILE A 561 -0.64 -29.35 -24.25
CA ILE A 561 0.25 -29.69 -25.36
C ILE A 561 1.68 -29.89 -24.83
N ASN A 562 2.33 -30.95 -25.31
CA ASN A 562 3.72 -31.26 -24.98
C ASN A 562 4.45 -31.74 -26.24
N LYS A 563 4.98 -30.78 -26.99
CA LYS A 563 5.72 -31.03 -28.24
C LYS A 563 6.94 -31.92 -28.04
N LYS A 564 7.62 -31.84 -26.88
CA LYS A 564 8.78 -32.69 -26.56
C LYS A 564 8.41 -34.17 -26.43
N ALA A 565 7.19 -34.46 -25.99
CA ALA A 565 6.64 -35.81 -25.88
C ALA A 565 5.87 -36.25 -27.13
N GLY A 566 5.84 -35.46 -28.21
CA GLY A 566 5.05 -35.74 -29.41
C GLY A 566 3.54 -35.52 -29.26
N LEU A 567 3.09 -34.83 -28.21
CA LEU A 567 1.69 -34.46 -27.98
C LEU A 567 1.42 -33.06 -28.56
N ASP A 568 1.24 -32.97 -29.88
CA ASP A 568 0.79 -31.77 -30.58
C ASP A 568 -0.75 -31.69 -30.70
N PHE A 569 -1.26 -30.56 -31.22
CA PHE A 569 -2.70 -30.33 -31.34
C PHE A 569 -3.39 -31.39 -32.20
N ALA A 570 -2.86 -31.70 -33.39
CA ALA A 570 -3.44 -32.70 -34.28
C ALA A 570 -3.50 -34.09 -33.63
N THR A 571 -2.44 -34.51 -32.94
CA THR A 571 -2.38 -35.83 -32.27
C THR A 571 -3.37 -35.94 -31.11
N VAL A 572 -3.50 -34.87 -30.32
CA VAL A 572 -4.47 -34.81 -29.22
C VAL A 572 -5.91 -34.81 -29.78
N MET A 573 -6.18 -34.04 -30.83
CA MET A 573 -7.48 -33.97 -31.49
C MET A 573 -7.93 -35.34 -32.04
N ARG A 574 -7.05 -36.07 -32.74
CA ARG A 574 -7.36 -37.43 -33.21
C ARG A 574 -7.67 -38.39 -32.05
N SER A 575 -7.09 -38.14 -30.87
CA SER A 575 -7.36 -38.94 -29.68
C SER A 575 -8.70 -38.59 -29.05
N PHE A 576 -9.10 -37.31 -29.06
CA PHE A 576 -10.41 -36.87 -28.58
C PHE A 576 -11.56 -37.53 -29.33
N LEU A 577 -11.47 -37.69 -30.65
CA LEU A 577 -12.51 -38.37 -31.45
C LEU A 577 -12.76 -39.83 -31.04
N ARG A 578 -11.84 -40.46 -30.31
CA ARG A 578 -12.01 -41.82 -29.74
C ARG A 578 -12.33 -41.81 -28.25
N ALA A 579 -12.37 -40.63 -27.65
CA ALA A 579 -12.59 -40.44 -26.22
C ALA A 579 -14.06 -40.15 -25.88
N ASP A 580 -14.97 -40.31 -26.84
CA ASP A 580 -16.42 -40.08 -26.70
C ASP A 580 -16.72 -38.68 -26.12
N PRO A 581 -16.30 -37.58 -26.76
CA PRO A 581 -16.56 -36.22 -26.31
C PRO A 581 -17.92 -35.73 -26.82
N ASP A 582 -18.58 -34.83 -26.10
CA ASP A 582 -19.68 -34.03 -26.64
C ASP A 582 -19.16 -32.70 -27.18
N VAL A 583 -18.20 -32.11 -26.44
CA VAL A 583 -17.59 -30.82 -26.75
C VAL A 583 -16.08 -30.95 -26.79
N ILE A 584 -15.49 -30.36 -27.82
CA ILE A 584 -14.03 -30.27 -28.00
C ILE A 584 -13.63 -28.80 -28.03
N MET A 585 -12.65 -28.40 -27.24
CA MET A 585 -12.02 -27.09 -27.33
C MET A 585 -10.56 -27.20 -27.71
N VAL A 586 -10.17 -26.44 -28.73
CA VAL A 586 -8.79 -26.33 -29.21
C VAL A 586 -8.28 -24.94 -28.91
N GLY A 587 -7.22 -24.85 -28.11
CA GLY A 587 -6.65 -23.59 -27.65
C GLY A 587 -6.32 -22.66 -28.82
N GLU A 588 -5.80 -23.19 -29.92
CA GLU A 588 -5.59 -22.45 -31.16
C GLU A 588 -5.53 -23.39 -32.38
N MET A 589 -6.12 -22.98 -33.50
CA MET A 589 -5.97 -23.66 -34.78
C MET A 589 -5.00 -22.86 -35.66
N ARG A 590 -3.77 -23.37 -35.84
CA ARG A 590 -2.68 -22.69 -36.58
C ARG A 590 -2.42 -23.26 -37.96
N ASP A 591 -2.68 -24.54 -38.14
CA ASP A 591 -2.31 -25.31 -39.32
C ASP A 591 -3.54 -25.96 -39.97
N ALA A 592 -3.37 -26.36 -41.23
CA ALA A 592 -4.42 -26.97 -42.03
C ALA A 592 -4.89 -28.30 -41.43
N GLU A 593 -3.99 -29.06 -40.82
CA GLU A 593 -4.28 -30.38 -40.27
C GLU A 593 -5.22 -30.31 -39.06
N THR A 594 -4.86 -29.52 -38.04
CA THR A 594 -5.66 -29.34 -36.83
C THR A 594 -7.03 -28.76 -37.17
N THR A 595 -7.05 -27.82 -38.11
CA THR A 595 -8.28 -27.21 -38.60
C THR A 595 -9.17 -28.22 -39.33
N GLY A 596 -8.60 -29.03 -40.21
CA GLY A 596 -9.32 -30.09 -40.93
C GLY A 596 -9.97 -31.09 -39.98
N ILE A 597 -9.22 -31.57 -38.96
CA ILE A 597 -9.77 -32.46 -37.93
C ILE A 597 -10.90 -31.78 -37.15
N GLY A 598 -10.78 -30.48 -36.88
CA GLY A 598 -11.84 -29.70 -36.21
C GLY A 598 -13.14 -29.63 -37.01
N ILE A 599 -13.06 -29.45 -38.34
CA ILE A 599 -14.24 -29.47 -39.22
C ILE A 599 -14.85 -30.88 -39.23
N GLU A 600 -14.03 -31.91 -39.42
CA GLU A 600 -14.50 -33.30 -39.44
C GLU A 600 -15.20 -33.67 -38.13
N ALA A 601 -14.62 -33.29 -36.99
CA ALA A 601 -15.24 -33.44 -35.67
C ALA A 601 -16.62 -32.75 -35.62
N SER A 602 -16.71 -31.54 -36.15
CA SER A 602 -17.96 -30.78 -36.11
C SER A 602 -19.07 -31.37 -37.01
N LEU A 603 -18.70 -31.90 -38.18
CA LEU A 603 -19.62 -32.58 -39.10
C LEU A 603 -20.04 -33.97 -38.60
N THR A 604 -19.23 -34.58 -37.74
CA THR A 604 -19.52 -35.89 -37.11
C THR A 604 -20.31 -35.77 -35.81
N GLY A 605 -20.88 -34.60 -35.51
CA GLY A 605 -21.81 -34.42 -34.40
C GLY A 605 -21.19 -33.88 -33.11
N HIS A 606 -19.98 -33.31 -33.15
CA HIS A 606 -19.35 -32.69 -31.99
C HIS A 606 -19.49 -31.16 -32.02
N LEU A 607 -19.60 -30.53 -30.86
CA LEU A 607 -19.46 -29.08 -30.74
C LEU A 607 -17.99 -28.71 -30.56
N VAL A 608 -17.44 -27.93 -31.49
CA VAL A 608 -16.02 -27.61 -31.54
C VAL A 608 -15.80 -26.12 -31.33
N PHE A 609 -15.00 -25.79 -30.32
CA PHE A 609 -14.56 -24.43 -30.02
C PHE A 609 -13.09 -24.25 -30.36
N ALA A 610 -12.72 -23.13 -30.98
CA ALA A 610 -11.32 -22.85 -31.26
C ALA A 610 -11.00 -21.35 -31.24
N THR A 611 -9.70 -21.02 -31.17
CA THR A 611 -9.24 -19.64 -31.37
C THR A 611 -8.43 -19.43 -32.64
N LEU A 612 -8.49 -18.19 -33.14
CA LEU A 612 -7.71 -17.68 -34.27
C LEU A 612 -7.13 -16.30 -33.97
N HIS A 613 -6.02 -15.93 -34.64
CA HIS A 613 -5.44 -14.59 -34.56
C HIS A 613 -5.72 -13.80 -35.84
N THR A 614 -6.93 -13.26 -35.92
CA THR A 614 -7.41 -12.42 -37.02
C THR A 614 -8.03 -11.15 -36.46
N ASN A 615 -8.19 -10.14 -37.30
CA ASN A 615 -8.62 -8.83 -36.81
C ASN A 615 -10.13 -8.70 -36.67
N SER A 616 -10.90 -9.32 -37.56
CA SER A 616 -12.37 -9.29 -37.59
C SER A 616 -12.96 -10.70 -37.79
N ALA A 617 -14.25 -10.85 -37.48
CA ALA A 617 -14.96 -12.12 -37.66
C ALA A 617 -15.04 -12.50 -39.16
N PRO A 618 -15.40 -11.59 -40.10
CA PRO A 618 -15.42 -11.91 -41.54
C PRO A 618 -14.04 -12.22 -42.14
N GLU A 619 -12.96 -11.53 -41.72
CA GLU A 619 -11.60 -11.87 -42.19
C GLU A 619 -11.14 -13.27 -41.73
N SER A 620 -11.70 -13.76 -40.62
CA SER A 620 -11.39 -15.10 -40.12
C SER A 620 -11.80 -16.18 -41.10
N VAL A 621 -12.92 -15.99 -41.81
CA VAL A 621 -13.36 -16.89 -42.88
C VAL A 621 -12.30 -16.98 -43.97
N ILE A 622 -11.80 -15.84 -44.45
CA ILE A 622 -10.78 -15.84 -45.52
C ILE A 622 -9.50 -16.49 -45.04
N ARG A 623 -9.05 -16.19 -43.82
CA ARG A 623 -7.85 -16.81 -43.26
C ARG A 623 -7.96 -18.34 -43.19
N LEU A 624 -9.14 -18.83 -42.84
CA LEU A 624 -9.46 -20.25 -42.78
C LEU A 624 -9.46 -20.89 -44.19
N LEU A 625 -10.03 -20.22 -45.19
CA LEU A 625 -9.97 -20.65 -46.58
C LEU A 625 -8.52 -20.64 -47.13
N ASP A 626 -7.72 -19.62 -46.80
CA ASP A 626 -6.30 -19.51 -47.19
C ASP A 626 -5.44 -20.62 -46.57
N MET A 627 -5.85 -21.15 -45.42
CA MET A 627 -5.23 -22.32 -44.79
C MET A 627 -5.58 -23.64 -45.49
N GLY A 628 -6.36 -23.59 -46.57
CA GLY A 628 -6.72 -24.75 -47.38
C GLY A 628 -7.97 -25.49 -46.91
N MET A 629 -8.85 -24.84 -46.14
CA MET A 629 -10.13 -25.43 -45.78
C MET A 629 -11.04 -25.52 -47.00
N ASP A 630 -11.74 -26.64 -47.11
CA ASP A 630 -12.81 -26.80 -48.09
C ASP A 630 -13.99 -25.87 -47.72
N PRO A 631 -14.41 -24.96 -48.63
CA PRO A 631 -15.45 -23.97 -48.34
C PRO A 631 -16.80 -24.59 -48.02
N PHE A 632 -17.15 -25.73 -48.64
CA PHE A 632 -18.44 -26.38 -48.44
C PHE A 632 -18.52 -26.99 -47.05
N ASN A 633 -17.56 -27.84 -46.70
CA ASN A 633 -17.49 -28.47 -45.38
C ASN A 633 -17.38 -27.41 -44.26
N PHE A 634 -16.60 -26.35 -44.47
CA PHE A 634 -16.49 -25.27 -43.51
C PHE A 634 -17.79 -24.48 -43.34
N ALA A 635 -18.46 -24.10 -44.43
CA ALA A 635 -19.73 -23.38 -44.38
C ALA A 635 -20.80 -24.20 -43.64
N ASP A 636 -20.91 -25.50 -43.94
CA ASP A 636 -21.88 -26.38 -43.30
C ASP A 636 -21.63 -26.50 -41.79
N ALA A 637 -20.36 -26.65 -41.39
CA ALA A 637 -19.91 -26.74 -40.01
C ALA A 637 -20.07 -25.43 -39.20
N LEU A 638 -19.93 -24.26 -39.84
CA LEU A 638 -19.81 -22.98 -39.14
C LEU A 638 -21.10 -22.59 -38.40
N LEU A 639 -20.98 -22.38 -37.09
CA LEU A 639 -22.04 -21.81 -36.25
C LEU A 639 -21.88 -20.32 -36.04
N GLY A 640 -20.64 -19.86 -35.87
CA GLY A 640 -20.34 -18.44 -35.71
C GLY A 640 -18.88 -18.14 -35.37
N ILE A 641 -18.53 -16.86 -35.49
CA ILE A 641 -17.21 -16.33 -35.18
C ILE A 641 -17.38 -15.08 -34.32
N LEU A 642 -16.75 -15.07 -33.15
CA LEU A 642 -16.70 -13.96 -32.22
C LEU A 642 -15.33 -13.30 -32.27
N ALA A 643 -15.23 -12.15 -32.92
CA ALA A 643 -14.08 -11.27 -32.82
C ALA A 643 -14.12 -10.48 -31.51
N GLN A 644 -12.96 -10.36 -30.86
CA GLN A 644 -12.85 -9.67 -29.58
C GLN A 644 -11.63 -8.75 -29.50
N ARG A 645 -11.79 -7.64 -28.77
CA ARG A 645 -10.74 -6.72 -28.28
C ARG A 645 -10.97 -6.36 -26.83
N LEU A 646 -9.94 -5.90 -26.12
CA LEU A 646 -10.10 -5.35 -24.76
C LEU A 646 -9.76 -3.87 -24.74
N ALA A 647 -10.74 -3.03 -24.42
CA ALA A 647 -10.57 -1.61 -24.14
C ALA A 647 -10.47 -1.37 -22.62
N LYS A 648 -9.90 -0.23 -22.21
CA LYS A 648 -9.90 0.15 -20.79
C LYS A 648 -11.28 0.64 -20.34
N ARG A 649 -11.69 0.30 -19.11
CA ARG A 649 -12.91 0.82 -18.49
C ARG A 649 -12.66 2.14 -17.81
N LEU A 650 -13.59 3.08 -17.95
CA LEU A 650 -13.61 4.31 -17.16
C LEU A 650 -13.70 3.96 -15.67
N CYS A 651 -12.90 4.65 -14.85
CA CYS A 651 -12.93 4.44 -13.41
C CYS A 651 -14.31 4.80 -12.83
N LYS A 652 -14.93 3.84 -12.13
CA LYS A 652 -16.26 4.02 -11.54
C LYS A 652 -16.31 5.13 -10.48
N GLU A 653 -15.18 5.41 -9.82
CA GLU A 653 -15.09 6.36 -8.72
C GLU A 653 -14.88 7.81 -9.19
N CYS A 654 -14.24 8.02 -10.34
CA CYS A 654 -13.86 9.37 -10.80
C CYS A 654 -14.38 9.78 -12.17
N LYS A 655 -15.04 8.89 -12.94
CA LYS A 655 -15.53 9.26 -14.28
C LYS A 655 -16.46 10.48 -14.19
N GLU A 656 -16.24 11.45 -15.05
CA GLU A 656 -17.00 12.70 -15.05
C GLU A 656 -18.10 12.63 -16.12
N ALA A 657 -19.36 12.83 -15.70
CA ALA A 657 -20.49 12.91 -16.61
C ALA A 657 -20.54 14.29 -17.29
N TYR A 658 -20.83 14.32 -18.58
CA TYR A 658 -21.05 15.56 -19.32
C TYR A 658 -22.18 15.38 -20.35
N GLN A 659 -22.82 16.50 -20.67
CA GLN A 659 -23.80 16.56 -21.73
C GLN A 659 -23.08 16.76 -23.07
N PRO A 660 -23.14 15.80 -24.01
CA PRO A 660 -22.47 15.95 -25.30
C PRO A 660 -23.12 17.06 -26.11
N SER A 661 -22.31 17.80 -26.87
CA SER A 661 -22.84 18.76 -27.83
C SER A 661 -23.57 18.03 -28.97
N PRO A 662 -24.48 18.69 -29.71
CA PRO A 662 -25.08 18.11 -30.91
C PRO A 662 -24.03 17.66 -31.94
N GLU A 663 -22.87 18.32 -31.97
CA GLU A 663 -21.76 17.96 -32.85
C GLU A 663 -21.06 16.67 -32.39
N ASP A 664 -20.85 16.49 -31.08
CA ASP A 664 -20.27 15.25 -30.54
C ASP A 664 -21.15 14.04 -30.85
N MET A 665 -22.47 14.18 -30.64
CA MET A 665 -23.42 13.12 -30.99
C MET A 665 -23.46 12.84 -32.49
N LYS A 666 -23.37 13.89 -33.33
CA LYS A 666 -23.29 13.74 -34.78
C LYS A 666 -22.02 12.99 -35.19
N ARG A 667 -20.87 13.27 -34.57
CA ARG A 667 -19.60 12.56 -34.84
C ARG A 667 -19.72 11.07 -34.50
N LEU A 668 -20.21 10.74 -33.29
CA LEU A 668 -20.44 9.35 -32.88
C LEU A 668 -21.36 8.61 -33.84
N LEU A 669 -22.48 9.25 -34.20
CA LEU A 669 -23.47 8.67 -35.10
C LEU A 669 -22.91 8.49 -36.51
N THR A 670 -22.09 9.42 -36.99
CA THR A 670 -21.43 9.32 -38.30
C THR A 670 -20.48 8.13 -38.32
N GLU A 671 -19.59 8.01 -37.33
CA GLU A 671 -18.65 6.88 -37.23
C GLU A 671 -19.36 5.52 -37.10
N TYR A 672 -20.50 5.46 -36.39
CA TYR A 672 -21.30 4.25 -36.32
C TYR A 672 -21.92 3.88 -37.68
N CYS A 673 -22.52 4.88 -38.34
CA CYS A 673 -23.21 4.72 -39.61
C CYS A 673 -22.28 4.43 -40.80
N GLU A 674 -21.01 4.86 -40.74
CA GLU A 674 -19.99 4.53 -41.75
C GLU A 674 -19.85 3.01 -41.94
N GLU A 675 -19.95 2.23 -40.85
CA GLU A 675 -19.89 0.77 -40.90
C GLU A 675 -21.12 0.15 -41.59
N LEU A 676 -22.26 0.86 -41.67
CA LEU A 676 -23.50 0.38 -42.31
C LEU A 676 -23.59 0.71 -43.80
N THR A 677 -22.66 1.48 -44.35
CA THR A 677 -22.77 2.05 -45.70
C THR A 677 -23.01 1.03 -46.82
N ASN A 678 -22.53 -0.20 -46.64
CA ASN A 678 -22.66 -1.28 -47.62
C ASN A 678 -23.89 -2.19 -47.43
N THR A 679 -24.67 -1.99 -46.36
CA THR A 679 -25.89 -2.76 -46.07
C THR A 679 -27.03 -2.42 -47.03
N ASP A 680 -27.98 -3.33 -47.18
CA ASP A 680 -29.08 -3.17 -48.15
C ASP A 680 -30.04 -2.06 -47.73
N SER A 681 -30.31 -1.93 -46.44
CA SER A 681 -31.12 -0.84 -45.89
C SER A 681 -30.48 0.52 -46.15
N TRP A 682 -29.16 0.62 -45.96
CA TRP A 682 -28.43 1.86 -46.19
C TRP A 682 -28.40 2.26 -47.65
N LYS A 683 -28.15 1.31 -48.55
CA LYS A 683 -28.15 1.56 -50.01
C LYS A 683 -29.52 2.02 -50.52
N LYS A 684 -30.61 1.50 -49.94
CA LYS A 684 -31.99 1.86 -50.33
C LYS A 684 -32.40 3.23 -49.79
N ASP A 685 -32.12 3.51 -48.52
CA ASP A 685 -32.46 4.78 -47.87
C ASP A 685 -31.40 5.16 -46.82
N PRO A 686 -30.35 5.89 -47.22
CA PRO A 686 -29.30 6.33 -46.30
C PRO A 686 -29.85 7.26 -45.20
N LYS A 687 -30.80 8.14 -45.54
CA LYS A 687 -31.34 9.13 -44.60
C LYS A 687 -32.22 8.46 -43.55
N GLY A 688 -33.16 7.61 -43.98
CA GLY A 688 -34.01 6.84 -43.07
C GLY A 688 -33.22 5.87 -42.20
N SER A 689 -32.16 5.25 -42.73
CA SER A 689 -31.26 4.40 -41.95
C SER A 689 -30.51 5.19 -40.87
N TYR A 690 -29.99 6.37 -41.20
CA TYR A 690 -29.33 7.26 -40.24
C TYR A 690 -30.29 7.70 -39.12
N GLU A 691 -31.52 8.10 -39.46
CA GLU A 691 -32.55 8.48 -38.49
C GLU A 691 -33.01 7.31 -37.62
N ALA A 692 -33.09 6.11 -38.19
CA ALA A 692 -33.45 4.90 -37.45
C ALA A 692 -32.42 4.55 -36.36
N VAL A 693 -31.12 4.66 -36.66
CA VAL A 693 -30.05 4.46 -35.67
C VAL A 693 -30.14 5.50 -34.56
N TYR A 694 -30.34 6.78 -34.89
CA TYR A 694 -30.49 7.83 -33.88
C TYR A 694 -31.71 7.61 -32.97
N ARG A 695 -32.85 7.21 -33.56
CA ARG A 695 -34.08 6.91 -32.81
C ARG A 695 -33.88 5.72 -31.85
N ASP A 696 -33.20 4.69 -32.32
CA ASP A 696 -32.84 3.53 -31.50
C ASP A 696 -31.92 3.94 -30.34
N TRP A 697 -30.87 4.72 -30.59
CA TRP A 697 -29.99 5.25 -29.54
C TRP A 697 -30.75 6.10 -28.52
N ASN A 698 -31.66 6.96 -28.99
CA ASN A 698 -32.48 7.79 -28.11
C ASN A 698 -33.37 6.92 -27.21
N SER A 699 -33.95 5.85 -27.75
CA SER A 699 -34.76 4.90 -26.96
C SER A 699 -33.95 4.10 -25.95
N ARG A 700 -32.69 3.75 -26.27
CA ARG A 700 -31.86 2.85 -25.43
C ARG A 700 -31.01 3.59 -24.40
N TYR A 701 -30.52 4.79 -24.73
CA TYR A 701 -29.47 5.44 -23.96
C TYR A 701 -29.80 6.85 -23.48
N ALA A 702 -30.76 7.54 -24.09
CA ALA A 702 -31.15 8.86 -23.62
C ALA A 702 -32.14 8.75 -22.45
N LYS A 703 -32.06 9.70 -21.52
CA LYS A 703 -33.07 9.92 -20.48
C LYS A 703 -33.74 11.26 -20.76
N ASP A 704 -35.07 11.27 -20.87
CA ASP A 704 -35.84 12.47 -21.23
C ASP A 704 -35.35 13.16 -22.52
N GLY A 705 -34.87 12.37 -23.49
CA GLY A 705 -34.32 12.86 -24.76
C GLY A 705 -32.91 13.42 -24.68
N GLN A 706 -32.23 13.29 -23.53
CA GLN A 706 -30.87 13.77 -23.30
C GLN A 706 -29.88 12.61 -23.13
N PHE A 707 -28.80 12.63 -23.90
CA PHE A 707 -27.68 11.68 -23.78
C PHE A 707 -26.70 12.13 -22.70
N THR A 708 -26.11 11.22 -21.94
CA THR A 708 -25.03 11.54 -21.00
C THR A 708 -23.80 10.71 -21.35
N LEU A 709 -22.68 11.38 -21.62
CA LEU A 709 -21.40 10.74 -21.88
C LEU A 709 -20.46 10.92 -20.69
N TYR A 710 -19.35 10.17 -20.70
CA TYR A 710 -18.39 10.17 -19.60
C TYR A 710 -16.97 10.34 -20.12
N ARG A 711 -16.15 11.05 -19.35
CA ARG A 711 -14.73 11.28 -19.63
C ARG A 711 -13.83 10.90 -18.44
N PRO A 712 -12.57 10.50 -18.67
CA PRO A 712 -11.63 10.17 -17.60
C PRO A 712 -11.23 11.44 -16.83
N LYS A 713 -11.21 11.37 -15.50
CA LYS A 713 -10.79 12.46 -14.61
C LYS A 713 -9.46 12.19 -13.89
N GLY A 714 -9.25 10.96 -13.44
CA GLY A 714 -8.13 10.59 -12.55
C GLY A 714 -8.51 10.70 -11.07
N CYS A 715 -8.04 9.73 -10.28
CA CYS A 715 -8.09 9.73 -8.82
C CYS A 715 -7.10 8.69 -8.27
N LEU A 716 -6.89 8.71 -6.95
CA LEU A 716 -6.01 7.76 -6.27
C LEU A 716 -6.37 6.29 -6.55
N ALA A 717 -7.65 5.95 -6.62
CA ALA A 717 -8.10 4.57 -6.84
C ALA A 717 -7.76 4.01 -8.23
N CYS A 718 -7.46 4.87 -9.21
CA CYS A 718 -7.03 4.50 -10.56
C CYS A 718 -5.62 5.00 -10.89
N ASN A 719 -4.84 5.41 -9.89
CA ASN A 719 -3.50 5.99 -10.04
C ASN A 719 -3.48 7.15 -11.05
N ASP A 720 -4.48 8.03 -10.96
CA ASP A 720 -4.65 9.22 -11.80
C ASP A 720 -4.79 8.95 -13.32
N THR A 721 -4.94 7.70 -13.73
CA THR A 721 -5.12 7.35 -15.16
C THR A 721 -6.52 7.65 -15.68
N GLY A 722 -7.52 7.70 -14.80
CA GLY A 722 -8.94 7.79 -15.15
C GLY A 722 -9.57 6.45 -15.57
N TYR A 723 -8.80 5.35 -15.62
CA TYR A 723 -9.26 4.03 -16.03
C TYR A 723 -8.96 2.95 -14.98
N LYS A 724 -9.84 1.97 -14.83
CA LYS A 724 -9.63 0.84 -13.92
C LYS A 724 -10.31 -0.42 -14.43
N GLY A 725 -9.54 -1.45 -14.75
CA GLY A 725 -10.03 -2.67 -15.38
C GLY A 725 -10.25 -2.54 -16.88
N ARG A 726 -10.71 -3.64 -17.50
CA ARG A 726 -10.89 -3.79 -18.95
C ARG A 726 -12.30 -4.24 -19.31
N VAL A 727 -12.75 -3.91 -20.52
CA VAL A 727 -14.03 -4.32 -21.10
C VAL A 727 -13.80 -4.93 -22.48
N GLY A 728 -14.45 -6.05 -22.76
CA GLY A 728 -14.42 -6.65 -24.09
C GLY A 728 -15.23 -5.84 -25.08
N LEU A 729 -14.74 -5.65 -26.30
CA LEU A 729 -15.51 -5.21 -27.47
C LEU A 729 -15.72 -6.43 -28.35
N HIS A 730 -16.94 -6.66 -28.81
CA HIS A 730 -17.36 -7.92 -29.41
C HIS A 730 -18.03 -7.72 -30.76
N GLU A 731 -17.58 -8.49 -31.74
CA GLU A 731 -18.19 -8.60 -33.07
C GLU A 731 -18.53 -10.06 -33.30
N LEU A 732 -19.83 -10.37 -33.28
CA LEU A 732 -20.34 -11.73 -33.38
C LEU A 732 -21.02 -11.94 -34.72
N MET A 733 -20.36 -12.68 -35.61
CA MET A 733 -20.92 -13.12 -36.88
C MET A 733 -21.54 -14.51 -36.70
N ALA A 734 -22.85 -14.64 -36.89
CA ALA A 734 -23.52 -15.93 -36.94
C ALA A 734 -23.32 -16.60 -38.31
N GLY A 735 -23.23 -17.93 -38.33
CA GLY A 735 -23.20 -18.73 -39.56
C GLY A 735 -24.60 -18.89 -40.15
N THR A 736 -25.20 -17.80 -40.66
CA THR A 736 -26.51 -17.81 -41.33
C THR A 736 -26.41 -18.45 -42.72
N ASP A 737 -27.55 -18.85 -43.31
CA ASP A 737 -27.57 -19.41 -44.67
C ASP A 737 -26.97 -18.45 -45.72
N GLY A 738 -27.18 -17.14 -45.54
CA GLY A 738 -26.58 -16.11 -46.39
C GLY A 738 -25.06 -16.07 -46.28
N VAL A 739 -24.54 -16.05 -45.05
CA VAL A 739 -23.09 -16.13 -44.78
C VAL A 739 -22.51 -17.43 -45.33
N LYS A 740 -23.15 -18.58 -45.08
CA LYS A 740 -22.70 -19.90 -45.56
C LYS A 740 -22.62 -19.96 -47.08
N LYS A 741 -23.64 -19.45 -47.78
CA LYS A 741 -23.63 -19.36 -49.25
C LYS A 741 -22.46 -18.53 -49.76
N LEU A 742 -22.20 -17.36 -49.16
CA LEU A 742 -21.08 -16.51 -49.57
C LEU A 742 -19.71 -17.17 -49.31
N ILE A 743 -19.58 -17.97 -48.26
CA ILE A 743 -18.39 -18.79 -48.01
C ILE A 743 -18.19 -19.81 -49.13
N GLN A 744 -19.24 -20.55 -49.48
CA GLN A 744 -19.23 -21.56 -50.56
C GLN A 744 -18.88 -20.94 -51.93
N GLU A 745 -19.32 -19.70 -52.18
CA GLU A 745 -19.07 -18.96 -53.42
C GLU A 745 -17.72 -18.22 -53.46
N HIS A 746 -16.91 -18.29 -52.40
CA HIS A 746 -15.67 -17.51 -52.25
C HIS A 746 -15.88 -16.00 -52.44
N ALA A 747 -16.96 -15.48 -51.87
CA ALA A 747 -17.30 -14.06 -51.94
C ALA A 747 -16.20 -13.16 -51.34
N ARG A 748 -16.18 -11.90 -51.76
CA ARG A 748 -15.21 -10.93 -51.21
C ARG A 748 -15.58 -10.58 -49.77
N VAL A 749 -14.58 -10.25 -48.94
CA VAL A 749 -14.79 -9.86 -47.53
C VAL A 749 -15.84 -8.77 -47.38
N ALA A 750 -15.85 -7.77 -48.25
CA ALA A 750 -16.82 -6.67 -48.20
C ALA A 750 -18.27 -7.14 -48.35
N GLU A 751 -18.52 -8.17 -49.15
CA GLU A 751 -19.85 -8.77 -49.35
C GLU A 751 -20.25 -9.58 -48.11
N LEU A 752 -19.31 -10.34 -47.56
CA LEU A 752 -19.51 -11.09 -46.32
C LEU A 752 -19.82 -10.18 -45.12
N VAL A 753 -19.08 -9.07 -44.99
CA VAL A 753 -19.33 -8.03 -43.97
C VAL A 753 -20.73 -7.44 -44.15
N ALA A 754 -21.12 -7.07 -45.37
CA ALA A 754 -22.43 -6.50 -45.64
C ALA A 754 -23.56 -7.48 -45.31
N CYS A 755 -23.41 -8.75 -45.68
CA CYS A 755 -24.36 -9.82 -45.33
C CYS A 755 -24.46 -10.00 -43.81
N ALA A 756 -23.33 -10.13 -43.13
CA ALA A 756 -23.31 -10.31 -41.68
C ALA A 756 -23.95 -9.12 -40.95
N LEU A 757 -23.71 -7.89 -41.40
CA LEU A 757 -24.36 -6.69 -40.86
C LEU A 757 -25.87 -6.68 -41.11
N ASN A 758 -26.32 -7.07 -42.30
CA ASN A 758 -27.75 -7.24 -42.62
C ASN A 758 -28.40 -8.29 -41.72
N ASP A 759 -27.66 -9.36 -41.39
CA ASP A 759 -28.08 -10.45 -40.49
C ASP A 759 -28.01 -10.06 -39.00
N GLY A 760 -27.62 -8.82 -38.68
CA GLY A 760 -27.63 -8.27 -37.34
C GLY A 760 -26.29 -8.29 -36.61
N MET A 761 -25.17 -8.64 -37.27
CA MET A 761 -23.85 -8.45 -36.68
C MET A 761 -23.61 -6.98 -36.35
N ARG A 762 -22.97 -6.70 -35.22
CA ARG A 762 -22.39 -5.39 -34.89
C ARG A 762 -20.88 -5.48 -35.00
N THR A 763 -20.25 -4.51 -35.65
CA THR A 763 -18.77 -4.46 -35.73
C THR A 763 -18.15 -4.16 -34.36
N LEU A 764 -16.86 -4.44 -34.20
CA LEU A 764 -16.12 -4.10 -32.97
C LEU A 764 -16.26 -2.61 -32.60
N LYS A 765 -16.27 -1.73 -33.60
CA LYS A 765 -16.43 -0.28 -33.41
C LYS A 765 -17.86 0.08 -32.98
N MET A 766 -18.88 -0.52 -33.60
CA MET A 766 -20.28 -0.33 -33.20
C MET A 766 -20.53 -0.74 -31.75
N ASP A 767 -20.07 -1.92 -31.35
CA ASP A 767 -20.18 -2.41 -29.97
C ASP A 767 -19.37 -1.53 -28.99
N GLY A 768 -18.23 -1.01 -29.43
CA GLY A 768 -17.46 0.01 -28.72
C GLY A 768 -18.25 1.30 -28.48
N ILE A 769 -18.88 1.86 -29.52
CA ILE A 769 -19.69 3.07 -29.43
C ILE A 769 -20.91 2.85 -28.51
N ASP A 770 -21.58 1.70 -28.61
CA ASP A 770 -22.65 1.32 -27.68
C ASP A 770 -22.17 1.36 -26.21
N LYS A 771 -20.93 0.94 -25.94
CA LYS A 771 -20.31 0.99 -24.59
C LYS A 771 -19.87 2.39 -24.16
N VAL A 772 -19.58 3.28 -25.11
CA VAL A 772 -19.37 4.71 -24.83
C VAL A 772 -20.68 5.36 -24.40
N LEU A 773 -21.77 5.08 -25.11
CA LEU A 773 -23.12 5.57 -24.77
C LEU A 773 -23.59 5.06 -23.39
N GLN A 774 -23.14 3.88 -22.97
CA GLN A 774 -23.39 3.32 -21.62
C GLN A 774 -22.46 3.90 -20.53
N GLY A 775 -21.45 4.70 -20.90
CA GLY A 775 -20.48 5.26 -19.95
C GLY A 775 -19.53 4.23 -19.35
N ILE A 776 -19.23 3.16 -20.08
CA ILE A 776 -18.31 2.09 -19.66
C ILE A 776 -16.88 2.38 -20.12
N THR A 777 -16.72 2.92 -21.32
CA THR A 777 -15.44 3.32 -21.93
C THR A 777 -15.61 4.66 -22.66
N ASP A 778 -14.59 5.12 -23.38
CA ASP A 778 -14.64 6.33 -24.20
C ASP A 778 -14.12 6.06 -25.62
N MET A 779 -14.35 7.01 -26.54
CA MET A 779 -13.93 6.86 -27.94
C MET A 779 -12.43 6.73 -28.11
N LYS A 780 -11.63 7.35 -27.24
CA LYS A 780 -10.17 7.23 -27.27
C LYS A 780 -9.75 5.76 -27.10
N GLN A 781 -10.39 5.02 -26.20
CA GLN A 781 -10.13 3.60 -26.02
C GLN A 781 -10.70 2.74 -27.16
N VAL A 782 -11.87 3.08 -27.70
CA VAL A 782 -12.44 2.36 -28.86
C VAL A 782 -11.51 2.49 -30.07
N HIS A 783 -11.06 3.69 -30.41
CA HIS A 783 -10.12 3.93 -31.52
C HIS A 783 -8.78 3.24 -31.32
N ALA A 784 -8.28 3.17 -30.07
CA ALA A 784 -7.01 2.52 -29.78
C ALA A 784 -6.99 1.02 -30.09
N VAL A 785 -8.14 0.34 -30.07
CA VAL A 785 -8.22 -1.12 -30.24
C VAL A 785 -8.97 -1.57 -31.50
N CYS A 786 -9.76 -0.69 -32.10
CA CYS A 786 -10.52 -0.92 -33.33
C CYS A 786 -9.85 -0.22 -34.54
N ILE A 787 -8.56 -0.47 -34.74
CA ILE A 787 -7.81 0.04 -35.91
C ILE A 787 -8.28 -0.72 -37.15
N LYS A 788 -8.71 0.02 -38.18
CA LYS A 788 -8.94 -0.50 -39.53
C LYS A 788 -7.63 -0.49 -40.32
#